data_AF-A0A4P5Y531-F1
#
_entry.id   AF-A0A4P5Y531-F1
#
_cell.length_a   1.000
_cell.length_b   1.000
_cell.length_c   1.000
_cell.angle_alpha   90.00
_cell.angle_beta   90.00
_cell.angle_gamma   90.00
#
_symmetry.space_group_name_H-M   'P 1'
#
loop_
_entity.id
_entity.type
_entity.pdbx_description
1 polymer ?
#
loop_
_entity_poly.entity_id
_entity_poly.type
_entity_poly.pdbx_seq_one_letter_code
_entity_poly.pdbx_strand_id
1 'polypeptide(L)'
;MTRYLTIHVRAQDGRYHGDGDELPSPFRLFQALVAGAGISGPLDQQTKEALTWFEGIPDAPIIASPRLVRGQMVTMFMPNNDLDKFGGDVRDIAKTRGAKKVWRPKHFDPEVPWIYAWPFTEDGANHADTICALSEKLYQLGRGVDMAWAWGEVLDEAALDTKLVEYNGIVRRPSAGDGLVLACPTKGSFASLERRYQAARFRTESGQRVFVQQAKPSYRQISYDCPPNRHVFELRSASDSDRLVSWPLAGASLLVVSAREAARARLSTAMPDRLQEVDRHLVGRKHDGSNAVHAENRVRIIAIPSIGMHYTDRAIRRLLVEIPAACPLLSEDVRWAFSGAELSDPDTGEVKGVLLSPSADDAMLRHYGVGAAARVFRSVTPVALPEVGKRRRIEPTRKLAEAKRGLERVVEISGARAAVIHALRHAGVRAQAESIRLQREPFDGAGSRVETFADGTRFEKERLWHVEIAFGVPVEGPLVLGDGRFLGLGLMAPAKDVVPGIHAFAITDGLEGQPEALDIARALRRAVMARVQATIGPRELLAPFFSGHAEDGAPVRRSRSPHLSFAYDPDLGRLLVLAPHVVERRAPQDLDHLRTLDAALEGFCELRVGHAGILSFSRVAVLERDDSLLGHSRVWKTITPYVVTRHTKSGAATEALAADVRAECRRLGLPEPSVESSNIRGVPGIGLVGDVTLCFERSVAGPLLLGRTRYFGGGLFQRAVEFKCC
;
A
#
# COMPACT_ATOMS: atom_id res chain seq x y z
N MET A 1 -7.55 36.35 -8.88
CA MET A 1 -6.94 35.00 -8.97
C MET A 1 -7.50 34.12 -7.84
N THR A 2 -7.53 32.79 -7.99
CA THR A 2 -7.99 31.90 -6.90
C THR A 2 -6.92 31.83 -5.81
N ARG A 3 -7.32 32.05 -4.55
CA ARG A 3 -6.48 31.88 -3.36
C ARG A 3 -7.06 30.78 -2.46
N TYR A 4 -6.26 30.28 -1.54
CA TYR A 4 -6.64 29.19 -0.66
C TYR A 4 -6.48 29.57 0.82
N LEU A 5 -7.59 29.57 1.56
CA LEU A 5 -7.57 29.65 3.02
C LEU A 5 -7.19 28.27 3.55
N THR A 6 -5.98 28.16 4.09
CA THR A 6 -5.38 26.89 4.49
C THR A 6 -5.24 26.84 6.00
N ILE A 7 -5.93 25.91 6.65
CA ILE A 7 -5.87 25.68 8.09
C ILE A 7 -5.15 24.38 8.37
N HIS A 8 -4.09 24.46 9.16
CA HIS A 8 -3.32 23.33 9.63
C HIS A 8 -3.73 22.98 11.05
N VAL A 9 -3.89 21.70 11.35
CA VAL A 9 -4.22 21.23 12.70
C VAL A 9 -3.27 20.13 13.11
N ARG A 10 -2.67 20.26 14.30
CA ARG A 10 -1.82 19.25 14.91
C ARG A 10 -2.47 18.74 16.18
N ALA A 11 -2.59 17.42 16.31
CA ALA A 11 -3.06 16.79 17.54
C ALA A 11 -1.93 16.70 18.57
N GLN A 12 -2.31 16.69 19.85
CA GLN A 12 -1.38 16.49 20.96
C GLN A 12 -0.81 15.07 20.98
N ASP A 13 -1.63 14.07 20.67
CA ASP A 13 -1.24 12.66 20.63
C ASP A 13 -1.52 12.03 19.26
N GLY A 14 -0.92 10.86 19.01
CA GLY A 14 -1.12 10.09 17.78
C GLY A 14 -2.43 9.30 17.78
N ARG A 15 -3.50 9.80 18.42
CA ARG A 15 -4.78 9.10 18.57
C ARG A 15 -5.95 10.02 18.28
N TYR A 16 -6.84 9.56 17.40
CA TYR A 16 -8.10 10.25 17.12
C TYR A 16 -9.26 9.35 17.52
N HIS A 17 -10.11 9.84 18.41
CA HIS A 17 -11.16 9.03 19.01
C HIS A 17 -12.50 9.18 18.28
N GLY A 18 -12.83 10.38 17.79
CA GLY A 18 -13.98 10.65 16.90
C GLY A 18 -15.35 10.15 17.38
N ASP A 19 -16.40 10.39 16.58
CA ASP A 19 -17.75 9.83 16.79
C ASP A 19 -18.15 8.93 15.60
N GLY A 20 -17.33 7.90 15.34
CA GLY A 20 -17.51 7.00 14.18
C GLY A 20 -17.03 7.58 12.83
N ASP A 21 -16.68 8.87 12.77
CA ASP A 21 -16.17 9.52 11.56
C ASP A 21 -14.86 8.88 11.03
N GLU A 22 -14.69 8.85 9.71
CA GLU A 22 -13.46 8.31 9.11
C GLU A 22 -12.23 9.20 9.40
N LEU A 23 -12.43 10.51 9.49
CA LEU A 23 -11.46 11.54 9.91
C LEU A 23 -12.23 12.80 10.39
N PRO A 24 -11.60 13.78 11.03
CA PRO A 24 -12.29 15.01 11.40
C PRO A 24 -12.80 15.73 10.14
N SER A 25 -14.12 15.93 10.05
CA SER A 25 -14.75 16.54 8.88
C SER A 25 -14.50 18.05 8.81
N PRO A 26 -14.62 18.69 7.63
CA PRO A 26 -14.55 20.15 7.53
C PRO A 26 -15.53 20.87 8.45
N PHE A 27 -16.73 20.31 8.68
CA PHE A 27 -17.68 20.85 9.63
C PHE A 27 -17.26 20.66 11.09
N ARG A 28 -16.56 19.56 11.43
CA ARG A 28 -15.95 19.39 12.76
C ARG A 28 -14.89 20.46 13.03
N LEU A 29 -14.07 20.80 12.03
CA LEU A 29 -13.13 21.91 12.13
C LEU A 29 -13.87 23.24 12.34
N PHE A 30 -14.91 23.52 11.56
CA PHE A 30 -15.73 24.72 11.72
C PHE A 30 -16.30 24.84 13.15
N GLN A 31 -16.85 23.75 13.69
CA GLN A 31 -17.33 23.70 15.07
C GLN A 31 -16.21 23.98 16.09
N ALA A 32 -15.01 23.43 15.87
CA ALA A 32 -13.86 23.65 16.73
C ALA A 32 -13.41 25.12 16.74
N LEU A 33 -13.41 25.78 15.58
CA LEU A 33 -13.11 27.22 15.46
C LEU A 33 -14.14 28.06 16.20
N VAL A 34 -15.44 27.79 16.02
CA VAL A 34 -16.52 28.49 16.75
C VAL A 34 -16.37 28.29 18.27
N ALA A 35 -16.06 27.07 18.70
CA ALA A 35 -15.86 26.75 20.11
C ALA A 35 -14.62 27.45 20.68
N GLY A 36 -13.51 27.50 19.93
CA GLY A 36 -12.29 28.20 20.31
C GLY A 36 -12.49 29.72 20.43
N ALA A 37 -13.21 30.29 19.47
CA ALA A 37 -13.60 31.70 19.47
C ALA A 37 -14.38 32.10 20.74
N GLY A 38 -15.29 31.22 21.18
CA GLY A 38 -16.17 31.46 22.32
C GLY A 38 -15.56 31.26 23.70
N ILE A 39 -14.30 30.79 23.81
CA ILE A 39 -13.65 30.59 25.13
C ILE A 39 -13.55 31.92 25.89
N SER A 40 -13.25 33.00 25.19
CA SER A 40 -13.03 34.33 25.77
C SER A 40 -14.32 35.11 26.03
N GLY A 41 -15.49 34.51 25.81
CA GLY A 41 -16.80 35.15 25.99
C GLY A 41 -17.59 35.28 24.68
N PRO A 42 -18.59 36.19 24.63
CA PRO A 42 -19.39 36.43 23.43
C PRO A 42 -18.54 36.83 22.23
N LEU A 43 -18.91 36.31 21.05
CA LEU A 43 -18.20 36.61 19.80
C LEU A 43 -18.44 38.06 19.37
N ASP A 44 -17.37 38.77 19.02
CA ASP A 44 -17.44 40.10 18.42
C ASP A 44 -18.03 40.05 16.99
N GLN A 45 -18.42 41.23 16.49
CA GLN A 45 -19.09 41.34 15.19
C GLN A 45 -18.19 40.92 14.03
N GLN A 46 -16.90 41.26 14.07
CA GLN A 46 -15.93 40.90 13.03
C GLN A 46 -15.77 39.37 12.91
N THR A 47 -15.69 38.68 14.05
CA THR A 47 -15.59 37.21 14.10
C THR A 47 -16.85 36.55 13.55
N LYS A 48 -18.04 37.08 13.89
CA LYS A 48 -19.32 36.58 13.36
C LYS A 48 -19.41 36.74 11.84
N GLU A 49 -18.99 37.89 11.32
CA GLU A 49 -18.96 38.14 9.87
C GLU A 49 -17.98 37.21 9.16
N ALA A 50 -16.78 37.01 9.71
CA ALA A 50 -15.80 36.07 9.15
C ALA A 50 -16.30 34.62 9.16
N LEU A 51 -16.94 34.16 10.24
CA LEU A 51 -17.53 32.81 10.31
C LEU A 51 -18.70 32.64 9.32
N THR A 52 -19.52 33.68 9.14
CA THR A 52 -20.64 33.70 8.19
C THR A 52 -20.13 33.70 6.74
N TRP A 53 -19.03 34.41 6.46
CA TRP A 53 -18.34 34.33 5.18
C TRP A 53 -17.76 32.92 4.96
N PHE A 54 -17.09 32.35 5.96
CA PHE A 54 -16.40 31.07 5.85
C PHE A 54 -17.35 29.91 5.55
N GLU A 55 -18.53 29.87 6.19
CA GLU A 55 -19.56 28.87 5.86
C GLU A 55 -20.20 29.05 4.48
N GLY A 56 -20.04 30.23 3.88
CA GLY A 56 -20.61 30.63 2.60
C GLY A 56 -19.70 30.34 1.40
N ILE A 57 -18.47 29.88 1.60
CA ILE A 57 -17.55 29.51 0.51
C ILE A 57 -18.19 28.38 -0.33
N PRO A 58 -18.43 28.59 -1.64
CA PRO A 58 -19.18 27.63 -2.47
C PRO A 58 -18.51 26.27 -2.57
N ASP A 59 -17.19 26.26 -2.73
CA ASP A 59 -16.40 25.05 -2.91
C ASP A 59 -15.99 24.43 -1.56
N ALA A 60 -15.94 23.11 -1.54
CA ALA A 60 -15.47 22.36 -0.37
C ALA A 60 -13.93 22.31 -0.33
N PRO A 61 -13.30 22.09 0.83
CA PRO A 61 -11.85 22.13 0.93
C PRO A 61 -11.18 20.89 0.35
N ILE A 62 -9.95 21.05 -0.11
CA ILE A 62 -8.98 19.96 -0.20
C ILE A 62 -8.57 19.57 1.23
N ILE A 63 -8.52 18.27 1.52
CA ILE A 63 -8.16 17.75 2.86
C ILE A 63 -6.88 16.91 2.73
N ALA A 64 -5.79 17.34 3.34
CA ALA A 64 -4.63 16.50 3.59
C ALA A 64 -4.72 15.94 5.02
N SER A 65 -4.68 14.62 5.19
CA SER A 65 -4.70 13.98 6.49
C SER A 65 -3.51 13.03 6.67
N PRO A 66 -3.02 12.84 7.91
CA PRO A 66 -2.09 11.76 8.19
C PRO A 66 -2.75 10.40 7.87
N ARG A 67 -1.92 9.36 7.73
CA ARG A 67 -2.40 7.99 7.53
C ARG A 67 -2.98 7.47 8.84
N LEU A 68 -4.26 7.15 8.82
CA LEU A 68 -5.00 6.66 9.98
C LEU A 68 -5.06 5.13 9.94
N VAL A 69 -4.64 4.47 11.02
CA VAL A 69 -4.75 3.02 11.20
C VAL A 69 -5.78 2.74 12.28
N ARG A 70 -6.77 1.90 12.00
CA ARG A 70 -7.78 1.53 13.00
C ARG A 70 -7.13 0.73 14.13
N GLY A 71 -7.27 1.24 15.36
CA GLY A 71 -6.84 0.57 16.57
C GLY A 71 -7.80 -0.51 17.04
N GLN A 72 -7.44 -1.12 18.17
CA GLN A 72 -8.26 -2.11 18.85
C GLN A 72 -9.50 -1.46 19.47
N MET A 73 -10.61 -2.20 19.46
CA MET A 73 -11.82 -1.79 20.15
C MET A 73 -11.68 -1.98 21.66
N VAL A 74 -11.90 -0.92 22.43
CA VAL A 74 -11.87 -0.91 23.90
C VAL A 74 -13.25 -0.55 24.43
N THR A 75 -13.76 -1.32 25.38
CA THR A 75 -15.01 -1.00 26.08
C THR A 75 -14.68 -0.40 27.44
N MET A 76 -15.10 0.85 27.65
CA MET A 76 -14.99 1.52 28.95
C MET A 76 -16.36 1.64 29.61
N PHE A 77 -16.37 1.42 30.92
CA PHE A 77 -17.56 1.60 31.76
C PHE A 77 -17.47 2.97 32.43
N MET A 78 -18.42 3.85 32.13
CA MET A 78 -18.50 5.15 32.79
C MET A 78 -19.41 5.01 34.01
N PRO A 79 -18.97 5.42 35.21
CA PRO A 79 -19.88 5.52 36.34
C PRO A 79 -20.92 6.60 36.04
N ASN A 80 -22.20 6.30 36.24
CA ASN A 80 -23.20 7.37 36.32
C ASN A 80 -22.98 8.14 37.63
N ASN A 81 -23.16 9.47 37.61
CA ASN A 81 -23.21 10.33 38.81
C ASN A 81 -24.49 10.07 39.63
N ASP A 82 -24.80 8.80 39.88
CA ASP A 82 -25.95 8.30 40.64
C ASP A 82 -25.49 7.72 41.99
N LEU A 83 -24.23 7.95 42.41
CA LEU A 83 -23.71 7.45 43.69
C LEU A 83 -24.55 7.95 44.88
N ASP A 84 -25.13 9.14 44.75
CA ASP A 84 -26.05 9.74 45.72
C ASP A 84 -27.31 8.88 45.94
N LYS A 85 -27.77 8.15 44.90
CA LYS A 85 -28.89 7.19 45.04
C LYS A 85 -28.51 5.96 45.87
N PHE A 86 -27.21 5.74 46.11
CA PHE A 86 -26.65 4.64 46.90
C PHE A 86 -25.93 5.14 48.15
N GLY A 87 -26.30 6.32 48.67
CA GLY A 87 -25.75 6.85 49.93
C GLY A 87 -24.28 7.30 49.85
N GLY A 88 -23.73 7.50 48.64
CA GLY A 88 -22.39 8.04 48.44
C GLY A 88 -21.23 7.06 48.72
N ASP A 89 -21.51 5.76 48.94
CA ASP A 89 -20.47 4.78 49.20
C ASP A 89 -19.71 4.40 47.92
N VAL A 90 -18.41 4.71 47.90
CA VAL A 90 -17.51 4.43 46.77
C VAL A 90 -17.43 2.93 46.45
N ARG A 91 -17.73 2.04 47.42
CA ARG A 91 -17.76 0.58 47.19
C ARG A 91 -18.90 0.15 46.26
N ASP A 92 -19.96 0.95 46.15
CA ASP A 92 -21.14 0.66 45.35
C ASP A 92 -21.05 1.19 43.90
N ILE A 93 -19.89 1.74 43.50
CA ILE A 93 -19.65 2.26 42.13
C ILE A 93 -19.83 1.18 41.04
N ALA A 94 -19.68 -0.09 41.40
CA ALA A 94 -19.92 -1.20 40.48
C ALA A 94 -21.40 -1.33 40.10
N LYS A 95 -22.31 -0.92 40.98
CA LYS A 95 -23.77 -0.95 40.78
C LYS A 95 -24.26 0.19 39.88
N THR A 96 -23.45 1.24 39.67
CA THR A 96 -23.76 2.40 38.81
C THR A 96 -23.12 2.32 37.41
N ARG A 97 -22.56 1.16 37.02
CA ARG A 97 -21.98 0.88 35.69
C ARG A 97 -23.06 0.69 34.61
N GLY A 98 -23.92 1.68 34.41
CA GLY A 98 -24.99 1.63 33.41
C GLY A 98 -24.51 1.97 31.99
N ALA A 99 -23.58 2.93 31.85
CA ALA A 99 -23.15 3.43 30.55
C ALA A 99 -21.87 2.71 30.05
N LYS A 100 -22.04 1.84 29.04
CA LYS A 100 -20.93 1.31 28.25
C LYS A 100 -20.60 2.28 27.12
N LYS A 101 -19.34 2.72 27.03
CA LYS A 101 -18.82 3.41 25.85
C LYS A 101 -17.80 2.53 25.17
N VAL A 102 -18.07 2.22 23.90
CA VAL A 102 -17.14 1.53 23.03
C VAL A 102 -16.30 2.58 22.31
N TRP A 103 -14.99 2.42 22.35
CA TRP A 103 -14.02 3.29 21.72
C TRP A 103 -13.20 2.47 20.74
N ARG A 104 -12.91 3.07 19.60
CA ARG A 104 -11.99 2.47 18.63
C ARG A 104 -11.09 3.58 18.08
N PRO A 105 -10.00 3.92 18.79
CA PRO A 105 -9.13 5.01 18.38
C PRO A 105 -8.50 4.70 17.03
N LYS A 106 -8.12 5.75 16.32
CA LYS A 106 -7.30 5.68 15.12
C LYS A 106 -5.90 6.18 15.45
N HIS A 107 -4.90 5.40 15.09
CA HIS A 107 -3.51 5.73 15.29
C HIS A 107 -2.95 6.43 14.06
N PHE A 108 -2.13 7.45 14.27
CA PHE A 108 -1.43 8.18 13.22
C PHE A 108 -0.16 8.84 13.79
N ASP A 109 0.68 9.39 12.90
CA ASP A 109 1.88 10.15 13.28
C ASP A 109 1.48 11.58 13.68
N PRO A 110 1.63 11.98 14.97
CA PRO A 110 1.24 13.32 15.43
C PRO A 110 2.12 14.46 14.89
N GLU A 111 3.28 14.17 14.27
CA GLU A 111 4.10 15.19 13.61
C GLU A 111 3.54 15.60 12.25
N VAL A 112 2.61 14.82 11.67
CA VAL A 112 1.97 15.11 10.39
C VAL A 112 0.63 15.84 10.63
N PRO A 113 0.52 17.15 10.37
CA PRO A 113 -0.71 17.91 10.63
C PRO A 113 -1.81 17.57 9.61
N TRP A 114 -3.08 17.70 10.00
CA TRP A 114 -4.17 17.82 9.02
C TRP A 114 -4.10 19.19 8.34
N ILE A 115 -4.45 19.24 7.06
CA ILE A 115 -4.53 20.47 6.27
C ILE A 115 -5.90 20.53 5.62
N TYR A 116 -6.59 21.66 5.76
CA TYR A 116 -7.84 21.95 5.06
C TYR A 116 -7.68 23.23 4.25
N ALA A 117 -7.79 23.15 2.93
CA ALA A 117 -7.57 24.28 2.02
C ALA A 117 -8.85 24.62 1.24
N TRP A 118 -9.48 25.75 1.55
CA TRP A 118 -10.67 26.26 0.87
C TRP A 118 -10.30 27.26 -0.22
N PRO A 119 -10.72 27.04 -1.49
CA PRO A 119 -10.53 28.05 -2.52
C PRO A 119 -11.50 29.22 -2.29
N PHE A 120 -11.02 30.45 -2.48
CA PHE A 120 -11.81 31.67 -2.40
C PHE A 120 -11.27 32.75 -3.35
N THR A 121 -12.10 33.77 -3.61
CA THR A 121 -11.75 34.94 -4.44
C THR A 121 -11.16 36.07 -3.59
N GLU A 122 -10.47 37.03 -4.21
CA GLU A 122 -9.81 38.13 -3.49
C GLU A 122 -10.75 38.96 -2.60
N ASP A 123 -12.04 39.02 -2.93
CA ASP A 123 -13.07 39.70 -2.13
C ASP A 123 -13.17 39.18 -0.69
N GLY A 124 -12.69 37.96 -0.42
CA GLY A 124 -12.69 37.33 0.90
C GLY A 124 -11.42 37.53 1.73
N ALA A 125 -10.41 38.27 1.26
CA ALA A 125 -9.08 38.31 1.88
C ALA A 125 -9.09 38.70 3.37
N ASN A 126 -9.78 39.80 3.72
CA ASN A 126 -9.85 40.25 5.12
C ASN A 126 -10.55 39.23 6.05
N HIS A 127 -11.56 38.53 5.53
CA HIS A 127 -12.23 37.47 6.28
C HIS A 127 -11.33 36.24 6.42
N ALA A 128 -10.58 35.87 5.37
CA ALA A 128 -9.59 34.80 5.43
C ALA A 128 -8.54 35.07 6.51
N ASP A 129 -7.99 36.28 6.57
CA ASP A 129 -7.02 36.69 7.60
C ASP A 129 -7.61 36.60 9.02
N THR A 130 -8.88 37.00 9.17
CA THR A 130 -9.60 36.87 10.44
C THR A 130 -9.76 35.39 10.84
N ILE A 131 -10.07 34.49 9.90
CA ILE A 131 -10.14 33.05 10.16
C ILE A 131 -8.76 32.45 10.47
N CYS A 132 -7.69 32.92 9.81
CA CYS A 132 -6.33 32.52 10.14
C CYS A 132 -6.00 32.86 11.60
N ALA A 133 -6.24 34.10 12.03
CA ALA A 133 -6.06 34.51 13.42
C ALA A 133 -6.96 33.71 14.39
N LEU A 134 -8.18 33.38 13.97
CA LEU A 134 -9.09 32.57 14.79
C LEU A 134 -8.60 31.14 14.99
N SER A 135 -7.91 30.56 14.00
CA SER A 135 -7.42 29.17 14.07
C SER A 135 -6.45 28.93 15.24
N GLU A 136 -5.69 29.95 15.65
CA GLU A 136 -4.78 29.87 16.79
C GLU A 136 -5.50 29.65 18.14
N LYS A 137 -6.81 29.91 18.21
CA LYS A 137 -7.64 29.66 19.40
C LYS A 137 -8.19 28.23 19.49
N LEU A 138 -7.93 27.40 18.48
CA LEU A 138 -8.37 26.00 18.49
C LEU A 138 -7.60 25.20 19.54
N TYR A 139 -8.33 24.47 20.40
CA TYR A 139 -7.74 23.63 21.47
C TYR A 139 -8.16 22.15 21.40
N GLN A 140 -9.09 21.79 20.50
CA GLN A 140 -9.58 20.43 20.33
C GLN A 140 -10.12 20.22 18.90
N LEU A 141 -9.97 19.02 18.34
CA LEU A 141 -10.55 18.64 17.05
C LEU A 141 -11.13 17.22 17.13
N GLY A 142 -12.39 17.10 17.57
CA GLY A 142 -13.06 15.81 17.74
C GLY A 142 -13.89 15.77 19.01
N ARG A 143 -13.61 14.79 19.88
CA ARG A 143 -14.13 14.71 21.25
C ARG A 143 -13.26 15.56 22.19
N GLY A 144 -13.72 15.78 23.42
CA GLY A 144 -12.94 16.51 24.43
C GLY A 144 -11.65 15.82 24.92
N VAL A 145 -11.30 14.66 24.36
CA VAL A 145 -10.01 13.98 24.56
C VAL A 145 -9.07 14.12 23.36
N ASP A 146 -9.58 14.66 22.24
CA ASP A 146 -8.83 14.87 21.00
C ASP A 146 -8.26 16.30 21.00
N MET A 147 -7.31 16.55 21.91
CA MET A 147 -6.65 17.86 22.07
C MET A 147 -5.83 18.19 20.83
N ALA A 148 -5.94 19.43 20.33
CA ALA A 148 -5.29 19.86 19.11
C ALA A 148 -5.06 21.38 19.10
N TRP A 149 -4.13 21.85 18.28
CA TRP A 149 -3.93 23.28 18.00
C TRP A 149 -3.83 23.50 16.50
N ALA A 150 -4.10 24.73 16.06
CA ALA A 150 -4.14 25.06 14.64
C ALA A 150 -3.46 26.40 14.33
N TRP A 151 -3.10 26.57 13.06
CA TRP A 151 -2.68 27.85 12.49
C TRP A 151 -3.20 27.96 11.06
N GLY A 152 -3.35 29.19 10.57
CA GLY A 152 -3.90 29.48 9.25
C GLY A 152 -2.94 30.27 8.38
N GLU A 153 -2.99 30.03 7.07
CA GLU A 153 -2.26 30.81 6.07
C GLU A 153 -3.10 30.93 4.79
N VAL A 154 -2.86 32.00 4.02
CA VAL A 154 -3.44 32.19 2.69
C VAL A 154 -2.40 31.88 1.64
N LEU A 155 -2.67 30.89 0.80
CA LEU A 155 -1.75 30.42 -0.24
C LEU A 155 -2.31 30.71 -1.64
N ASP A 156 -1.42 30.91 -2.62
CA ASP A 156 -1.79 30.76 -4.02
C ASP A 156 -1.78 29.28 -4.44
N GLU A 157 -2.24 29.02 -5.66
CA GLU A 157 -2.34 27.66 -6.20
C GLU A 157 -0.99 26.94 -6.27
N ALA A 158 0.08 27.62 -6.68
CA ALA A 158 1.40 27.03 -6.84
C ALA A 158 2.05 26.66 -5.49
N ALA A 159 1.90 27.52 -4.49
CA ALA A 159 2.38 27.27 -3.13
C ALA A 159 1.62 26.12 -2.46
N LEU A 160 0.29 26.08 -2.61
CA LEU A 160 -0.52 24.97 -2.10
C LEU A 160 -0.11 23.65 -2.76
N ASP A 161 0.04 23.62 -4.09
CA ASP A 161 0.44 22.41 -4.81
C ASP A 161 1.79 21.87 -4.37
N THR A 162 2.79 22.74 -4.23
CA THR A 162 4.12 22.36 -3.72
C THR A 162 3.99 21.68 -2.37
N LYS A 163 3.22 22.28 -1.46
CA LYS A 163 3.00 21.74 -0.12
C LYS A 163 2.25 20.40 -0.13
N LEU A 164 1.21 20.25 -0.95
CA LEU A 164 0.44 19.00 -1.08
C LEU A 164 1.25 17.87 -1.73
N VAL A 165 2.20 18.19 -2.62
CA VAL A 165 3.11 17.21 -3.24
C VAL A 165 4.09 16.64 -2.21
N GLU A 166 4.61 17.49 -1.34
CA GLU A 166 5.57 17.13 -0.28
C GLU A 166 4.90 16.50 0.96
N TYR A 167 3.58 16.66 1.10
CA TYR A 167 2.82 16.19 2.26
C TYR A 167 2.91 14.66 2.47
N ASN A 168 3.33 14.25 3.67
CA ASN A 168 3.49 12.86 4.05
C ASN A 168 2.19 12.22 4.59
N GLY A 169 1.15 12.18 3.75
CA GLY A 169 -0.14 11.62 4.15
C GLY A 169 -1.04 11.26 2.98
N ILE A 170 -2.35 11.43 3.17
CA ILE A 170 -3.39 11.22 2.15
C ILE A 170 -4.02 12.58 1.84
N VAL A 171 -3.92 13.01 0.58
CA VAL A 171 -4.59 14.21 0.07
C VAL A 171 -5.88 13.80 -0.61
N ARG A 172 -6.99 14.43 -0.22
CA ARG A 172 -8.34 14.17 -0.72
C ARG A 172 -8.91 15.45 -1.31
N ARG A 173 -9.51 15.32 -2.48
CA ARG A 173 -10.20 16.43 -3.14
C ARG A 173 -11.71 16.16 -3.16
N PRO A 174 -12.55 17.20 -3.02
CA PRO A 174 -13.98 17.05 -3.20
C PRO A 174 -14.28 16.47 -4.59
N SER A 175 -15.23 15.55 -4.67
CA SER A 175 -15.67 14.97 -5.94
C SER A 175 -17.15 14.61 -5.88
N ALA A 176 -17.76 14.44 -7.06
CA ALA A 176 -19.13 13.96 -7.18
C ALA A 176 -19.14 12.42 -7.25
N GLY A 177 -19.90 11.77 -6.38
CA GLY A 177 -20.09 10.32 -6.43
C GLY A 177 -20.16 9.64 -5.06
N ASP A 178 -20.09 8.32 -5.09
CA ASP A 178 -20.15 7.45 -3.93
C ASP A 178 -18.75 7.22 -3.36
N GLY A 179 -18.34 8.11 -2.47
CA GLY A 179 -17.05 8.05 -1.78
C GLY A 179 -17.20 8.22 -0.27
N LEU A 180 -16.12 8.64 0.37
CA LEU A 180 -16.14 9.08 1.75
C LEU A 180 -16.97 10.36 1.88
N VAL A 181 -18.12 10.28 2.54
CA VAL A 181 -18.99 11.43 2.76
C VAL A 181 -18.62 12.13 4.07
N LEU A 182 -18.25 13.41 3.99
CA LEU A 182 -17.92 14.26 5.13
C LEU A 182 -18.86 15.46 5.22
N ALA A 183 -19.25 15.79 6.46
CA ALA A 183 -19.99 17.00 6.74
C ALA A 183 -19.10 18.24 6.48
N CYS A 184 -19.62 19.19 5.73
CA CYS A 184 -18.97 20.46 5.40
C CYS A 184 -19.90 21.62 5.81
N PRO A 185 -19.35 22.75 6.31
CA PRO A 185 -20.18 23.93 6.55
C PRO A 185 -20.90 24.37 5.26
N THR A 186 -22.05 24.97 5.47
CA THR A 186 -22.92 25.57 4.46
C THR A 186 -23.61 26.79 5.05
N LYS A 187 -24.16 27.68 4.21
CA LYS A 187 -24.88 28.87 4.66
C LYS A 187 -25.94 28.53 5.74
N GLY A 188 -25.87 29.18 6.89
CA GLY A 188 -26.71 28.95 8.06
C GLY A 188 -26.14 27.98 9.10
N SER A 189 -24.94 27.43 8.90
CA SER A 189 -24.29 26.51 9.84
C SER A 189 -23.99 27.17 11.19
N PHE A 190 -23.38 28.34 11.18
CA PHE A 190 -23.06 29.17 12.34
C PHE A 190 -24.32 29.57 13.10
N ALA A 191 -25.33 30.10 12.41
CA ALA A 191 -26.62 30.41 13.01
C ALA A 191 -27.31 29.19 13.63
N SER A 192 -27.11 27.99 13.07
CA SER A 192 -27.61 26.75 13.67
C SER A 192 -26.86 26.35 14.95
N LEU A 193 -25.55 26.62 15.01
CA LEU A 193 -24.72 26.39 16.21
C LEU A 193 -25.09 27.38 17.32
N GLU A 194 -25.29 28.66 16.99
CA GLU A 194 -25.76 29.67 17.95
C GLU A 194 -27.12 29.30 18.55
N ARG A 195 -28.10 28.94 17.70
CA ARG A 195 -29.41 28.47 18.16
C ARG A 195 -29.29 27.25 19.07
N ARG A 196 -28.43 26.29 18.72
CA ARG A 196 -28.20 25.09 19.53
C ARG A 196 -27.54 25.41 20.88
N TYR A 197 -26.61 26.37 20.91
CA TYR A 197 -25.95 26.81 22.14
C TYR A 197 -26.93 27.49 23.11
N GLN A 198 -27.82 28.34 22.58
CA GLN A 198 -28.83 29.06 23.37
C GLN A 198 -30.02 28.19 23.82
N ALA A 199 -30.22 27.03 23.22
CA ALA A 199 -31.37 26.20 23.52
C ALA A 199 -31.27 25.51 24.89
N ALA A 200 -32.40 25.46 25.61
CA ALA A 200 -32.48 24.90 26.96
C ALA A 200 -32.16 23.39 26.97
N ARG A 201 -31.14 22.98 27.74
CA ARG A 201 -30.68 21.58 27.85
C ARG A 201 -31.64 20.67 28.62
N PHE A 202 -32.55 21.25 29.40
CA PHE A 202 -33.50 20.54 30.24
C PHE A 202 -34.91 21.10 30.06
N ARG A 203 -35.90 20.22 30.09
CA ARG A 203 -37.32 20.56 30.19
C ARG A 203 -37.88 19.89 31.44
N THR A 204 -38.85 20.52 32.08
CA THR A 204 -39.59 19.90 33.18
C THR A 204 -40.79 19.16 32.63
N GLU A 205 -40.84 17.85 32.86
CA GLU A 205 -42.00 17.00 32.53
C GLU A 205 -42.44 16.30 33.82
N SER A 206 -43.72 16.47 34.20
CA SER A 206 -44.30 15.87 35.42
C SER A 206 -43.47 16.09 36.71
N GLY A 207 -42.88 17.27 36.86
CA GLY A 207 -42.03 17.61 38.02
C GLY A 207 -40.59 17.08 37.97
N GLN A 208 -40.20 16.34 36.92
CA GLN A 208 -38.84 15.85 36.72
C GLN A 208 -38.12 16.62 35.62
N ARG A 209 -36.80 16.86 35.81
CA ARG A 209 -35.95 17.46 34.78
C ARG A 209 -35.52 16.38 33.78
N VAL A 210 -36.02 16.47 32.57
CA VAL A 210 -35.66 15.58 31.46
C VAL A 210 -34.65 16.29 30.56
N PHE A 211 -33.61 15.58 30.15
CA PHE A 211 -32.63 16.07 29.17
C PHE A 211 -33.27 16.13 27.78
N VAL A 212 -33.19 17.30 27.13
CA VAL A 212 -33.73 17.48 25.78
C VAL A 212 -32.59 17.44 24.77
N GLN A 213 -32.67 16.49 23.83
CA GLN A 213 -31.75 16.43 22.71
C GLN A 213 -32.05 17.58 21.74
N GLN A 214 -31.10 18.52 21.64
CA GLN A 214 -31.24 19.69 20.77
C GLN A 214 -31.16 19.30 19.29
N ALA A 215 -31.82 20.09 18.44
CA ALA A 215 -31.78 19.95 16.99
C ALA A 215 -30.32 19.92 16.48
N LYS A 216 -30.02 18.94 15.61
CA LYS A 216 -28.68 18.81 15.01
C LYS A 216 -28.35 20.08 14.22
N PRO A 217 -27.10 20.56 14.29
CA PRO A 217 -26.69 21.73 13.52
C PRO A 217 -26.75 21.43 12.01
N SER A 218 -26.93 22.47 11.21
CA SER A 218 -27.02 22.39 9.75
C SER A 218 -25.63 22.28 9.13
N TYR A 219 -25.52 21.42 8.12
CA TYR A 219 -24.31 21.21 7.31
C TYR A 219 -24.72 20.58 5.96
N ARG A 220 -23.81 20.60 4.98
CA ARG A 220 -23.96 19.86 3.72
C ARG A 220 -23.05 18.62 3.73
N GLN A 221 -23.42 17.60 2.98
CA GLN A 221 -22.60 16.40 2.79
C GLN A 221 -21.77 16.56 1.52
N ILE A 222 -20.47 16.30 1.61
CA ILE A 222 -19.53 16.35 0.48
C ILE A 222 -18.81 15.01 0.37
N SER A 223 -18.75 14.47 -0.84
CA SER A 223 -18.01 13.24 -1.11
C SER A 223 -16.54 13.52 -1.42
N TYR A 224 -15.69 12.64 -0.90
CA TYR A 224 -14.24 12.59 -1.09
C TYR A 224 -13.84 11.16 -1.47
N ASP A 225 -12.64 10.96 -2.03
CA ASP A 225 -12.12 9.63 -2.38
C ASP A 225 -13.09 8.80 -3.26
N CYS A 226 -13.89 9.46 -4.10
CA CYS A 226 -14.79 8.75 -5.01
C CYS A 226 -13.96 7.94 -6.02
N PRO A 227 -14.23 6.64 -6.20
CA PRO A 227 -13.55 5.84 -7.20
C PRO A 227 -13.85 6.38 -8.61
N PRO A 228 -12.94 6.20 -9.58
CA PRO A 228 -13.22 6.57 -10.97
C PRO A 228 -14.38 5.73 -11.53
N ASN A 229 -15.18 6.33 -12.40
CA ASN A 229 -16.13 5.58 -13.21
C ASN A 229 -15.38 4.77 -14.27
N ARG A 230 -15.76 3.50 -14.44
CA ARG A 230 -15.08 2.55 -15.32
C ARG A 230 -16.04 2.03 -16.38
N HIS A 231 -15.69 2.21 -17.65
CA HIS A 231 -16.42 1.64 -18.78
C HIS A 231 -15.52 0.70 -19.56
N VAL A 232 -15.97 -0.54 -19.76
CA VAL A 232 -15.26 -1.55 -20.54
C VAL A 232 -15.82 -1.56 -21.96
N PHE A 233 -14.93 -1.60 -22.95
CA PHE A 233 -15.28 -1.74 -24.35
C PHE A 233 -14.58 -2.96 -24.95
N GLU A 234 -15.29 -3.75 -25.72
CA GLU A 234 -14.76 -4.85 -26.52
C GLU A 234 -14.39 -4.35 -27.91
N LEU A 235 -13.31 -4.91 -28.46
CA LEU A 235 -12.93 -4.68 -29.85
C LEU A 235 -13.74 -5.62 -30.75
N ARG A 236 -14.49 -5.05 -31.69
CA ARG A 236 -15.33 -5.80 -32.64
C ARG A 236 -15.02 -5.40 -34.08
N SER A 237 -15.39 -6.24 -35.04
CA SER A 237 -15.18 -5.93 -36.45
C SER A 237 -16.17 -4.85 -36.92
N ALA A 238 -15.69 -3.87 -37.69
CA ALA A 238 -16.53 -2.84 -38.31
C ALA A 238 -17.54 -3.40 -39.30
N SER A 239 -17.19 -4.50 -40.00
CA SER A 239 -18.07 -5.16 -40.96
C SER A 239 -19.02 -6.18 -40.35
N ASP A 240 -18.72 -6.68 -39.15
CA ASP A 240 -19.53 -7.63 -38.40
C ASP A 240 -19.44 -7.32 -36.89
N SER A 241 -20.42 -6.59 -36.38
CA SER A 241 -20.47 -6.14 -34.99
C SER A 241 -20.64 -7.26 -33.97
N ASP A 242 -20.93 -8.49 -34.39
CA ASP A 242 -21.00 -9.65 -33.48
C ASP A 242 -19.63 -10.34 -33.33
N ARG A 243 -18.71 -10.10 -34.27
CA ARG A 243 -17.39 -10.70 -34.29
C ARG A 243 -16.39 -9.93 -33.42
N LEU A 244 -15.92 -10.58 -32.36
CA LEU A 244 -14.78 -10.11 -31.56
C LEU A 244 -13.48 -10.15 -32.37
N VAL A 245 -12.66 -9.12 -32.23
CA VAL A 245 -11.34 -9.03 -32.86
C VAL A 245 -10.24 -8.81 -31.81
N SER A 246 -9.01 -9.15 -32.18
CA SER A 246 -7.84 -8.98 -31.34
C SER A 246 -6.87 -7.99 -31.95
N TRP A 247 -6.27 -7.17 -31.10
CA TRP A 247 -5.24 -6.19 -31.47
C TRP A 247 -3.87 -6.64 -30.94
N PRO A 248 -2.78 -6.48 -31.70
CA PRO A 248 -1.44 -6.88 -31.26
C PRO A 248 -1.01 -6.14 -29.98
N LEU A 249 -0.39 -6.86 -29.04
CA LEU A 249 0.07 -6.27 -27.77
C LEU A 249 1.00 -5.06 -27.96
N ALA A 250 1.95 -5.16 -28.90
CA ALA A 250 2.90 -4.08 -29.23
C ALA A 250 2.19 -2.81 -29.75
N GLY A 251 1.00 -2.95 -30.34
CA GLY A 251 0.19 -1.86 -30.87
C GLY A 251 -0.69 -1.16 -29.82
N ALA A 252 -0.46 -1.36 -28.52
CA ALA A 252 -1.27 -0.78 -27.45
C ALA A 252 -1.37 0.76 -27.52
N SER A 253 -0.26 1.44 -27.84
CA SER A 253 -0.24 2.90 -27.97
C SER A 253 -1.10 3.37 -29.13
N LEU A 254 -0.94 2.75 -30.31
CA LEU A 254 -1.74 3.07 -31.48
C LEU A 254 -3.23 2.88 -31.21
N LEU A 255 -3.62 1.77 -30.58
CA LEU A 255 -5.01 1.50 -30.21
C LEU A 255 -5.58 2.60 -29.30
N VAL A 256 -4.85 2.96 -28.24
CA VAL A 256 -5.29 3.96 -27.27
C VAL A 256 -5.40 5.35 -27.89
N VAL A 257 -4.44 5.75 -28.74
CA VAL A 257 -4.50 7.03 -29.44
C VAL A 257 -5.64 7.06 -30.46
N SER A 258 -5.82 5.99 -31.24
CA SER A 258 -6.93 5.87 -32.21
C SER A 258 -8.29 6.01 -31.52
N ALA A 259 -8.48 5.30 -30.40
CA ALA A 259 -9.71 5.38 -29.61
C ALA A 259 -9.93 6.78 -29.02
N ARG A 260 -8.86 7.43 -28.55
CA ARG A 260 -8.92 8.80 -28.03
C ARG A 260 -9.34 9.80 -29.09
N GLU A 261 -8.71 9.77 -30.27
CA GLU A 261 -9.02 10.72 -31.34
C GLU A 261 -10.43 10.50 -31.90
N ALA A 262 -10.89 9.25 -32.02
CA ALA A 262 -12.26 8.95 -32.41
C ALA A 262 -13.29 9.49 -31.40
N ALA A 263 -13.07 9.27 -30.09
CA ALA A 263 -13.93 9.81 -29.04
C ALA A 263 -13.89 11.34 -28.98
N ARG A 264 -12.70 11.94 -29.13
CA ARG A 264 -12.50 13.39 -29.19
C ARG A 264 -13.30 13.98 -30.34
N ALA A 265 -13.19 13.44 -31.56
CA ALA A 265 -13.92 13.93 -32.72
C ALA A 265 -15.43 13.93 -32.48
N ARG A 266 -15.97 12.85 -31.91
CA ARG A 266 -17.40 12.72 -31.58
C ARG A 266 -17.86 13.71 -30.51
N LEU A 267 -17.09 13.88 -29.43
CA LEU A 267 -17.40 14.87 -28.38
C LEU A 267 -17.32 16.30 -28.92
N SER A 268 -16.32 16.60 -29.73
CA SER A 268 -16.13 17.91 -30.34
C SER A 268 -17.29 18.30 -31.26
N THR A 269 -17.87 17.33 -31.98
CA THR A 269 -19.07 17.55 -32.80
C THR A 269 -20.33 17.72 -31.94
N ALA A 270 -20.49 16.93 -30.88
CA ALA A 270 -21.68 16.97 -30.03
C ALA A 270 -21.72 18.16 -29.07
N MET A 271 -20.55 18.68 -28.65
CA MET A 271 -20.42 19.74 -27.65
C MET A 271 -19.41 20.82 -28.10
N PRO A 272 -19.70 21.56 -29.20
CA PRO A 272 -18.77 22.55 -29.74
C PRO A 272 -18.42 23.66 -28.75
N ASP A 273 -19.32 23.99 -27.82
CA ASP A 273 -19.09 25.03 -26.80
C ASP A 273 -18.12 24.58 -25.69
N ARG A 274 -17.82 23.28 -25.56
CA ARG A 274 -16.95 22.70 -24.52
C ARG A 274 -15.64 22.12 -25.07
N LEU A 275 -15.24 22.49 -26.29
CA LEU A 275 -14.04 21.97 -26.96
C LEU A 275 -12.77 22.05 -26.11
N GLN A 276 -12.53 23.21 -25.49
CA GLN A 276 -11.34 23.39 -24.64
C GLN A 276 -11.35 22.43 -23.44
N GLU A 277 -12.51 22.13 -22.89
CA GLU A 277 -12.66 21.23 -21.76
C GLU A 277 -12.42 19.77 -22.20
N VAL A 278 -12.98 19.36 -23.35
CA VAL A 278 -12.71 18.05 -23.96
C VAL A 278 -11.21 17.86 -24.19
N ASP A 279 -10.53 18.84 -24.80
CA ASP A 279 -9.10 18.76 -25.06
C ASP A 279 -8.28 18.69 -23.77
N ARG A 280 -8.63 19.51 -22.77
CA ARG A 280 -7.96 19.52 -21.47
C ARG A 280 -8.10 18.20 -20.72
N HIS A 281 -9.27 17.56 -20.73
CA HIS A 281 -9.54 16.40 -19.88
C HIS A 281 -9.39 15.05 -20.59
N LEU A 282 -9.58 14.98 -21.91
CA LEU A 282 -9.41 13.75 -22.71
C LEU A 282 -8.00 13.67 -23.33
N VAL A 283 -7.54 14.73 -23.99
CA VAL A 283 -6.19 14.78 -24.59
C VAL A 283 -5.13 15.12 -23.55
N GLY A 284 -5.43 16.00 -22.60
CA GLY A 284 -4.61 16.20 -21.41
C GLY A 284 -3.31 16.98 -21.61
N ARG A 285 -3.12 17.64 -22.76
CA ARG A 285 -1.91 18.41 -23.07
C ARG A 285 -2.20 19.76 -23.69
N LYS A 286 -1.37 20.74 -23.35
CA LYS A 286 -1.29 22.04 -24.02
C LYS A 286 -0.48 21.89 -25.32
N HIS A 287 -0.57 22.90 -26.19
CA HIS A 287 0.19 22.93 -27.46
C HIS A 287 1.71 22.87 -27.27
N ASP A 288 2.23 23.34 -26.13
CA ASP A 288 3.65 23.27 -25.76
C ASP A 288 4.10 21.88 -25.24
N GLY A 289 3.18 20.91 -25.15
CA GLY A 289 3.44 19.55 -24.67
C GLY A 289 3.36 19.38 -23.15
N SER A 290 3.17 20.45 -22.38
CA SER A 290 2.93 20.39 -20.93
C SER A 290 1.53 19.84 -20.62
N ASN A 291 1.32 19.36 -19.39
CA ASN A 291 0.01 18.85 -18.99
C ASN A 291 -0.99 20.00 -18.87
N ALA A 292 -2.17 19.85 -19.48
CA ALA A 292 -3.20 20.86 -19.43
C ALA A 292 -3.97 20.87 -18.10
N VAL A 293 -4.01 19.72 -17.43
CA VAL A 293 -4.66 19.49 -16.13
C VAL A 293 -3.84 18.50 -15.30
N HIS A 294 -4.05 18.47 -13.99
CA HIS A 294 -3.49 17.43 -13.13
C HIS A 294 -3.93 16.04 -13.60
N ALA A 295 -3.06 15.04 -13.42
CA ALA A 295 -3.31 13.66 -13.83
C ALA A 295 -4.60 13.07 -13.23
N GLU A 296 -5.03 13.60 -12.08
CA GLU A 296 -6.23 13.24 -11.33
C GLU A 296 -7.54 13.66 -12.04
N ASN A 297 -7.47 14.61 -12.97
CA ASN A 297 -8.65 15.15 -13.66
C ASN A 297 -8.79 14.63 -15.09
N ARG A 298 -7.86 13.75 -15.52
CA ARG A 298 -7.72 13.33 -16.91
C ARG A 298 -8.30 11.94 -17.13
N VAL A 299 -9.13 11.79 -18.15
CA VAL A 299 -9.65 10.50 -18.60
C VAL A 299 -8.49 9.59 -18.99
N ARG A 300 -8.50 8.35 -18.51
CA ARG A 300 -7.47 7.36 -18.79
C ARG A 300 -8.05 6.25 -19.65
N ILE A 301 -7.41 5.99 -20.79
CA ILE A 301 -7.76 4.91 -21.70
C ILE A 301 -6.67 3.86 -21.58
N ILE A 302 -7.05 2.65 -21.19
CA ILE A 302 -6.14 1.55 -20.87
C ILE A 302 -6.44 0.40 -21.81
N ALA A 303 -5.45 0.01 -22.61
CA ALA A 303 -5.52 -1.25 -23.33
C ALA A 303 -5.49 -2.43 -22.36
N ILE A 304 -6.42 -3.36 -22.45
CA ILE A 304 -6.53 -4.52 -21.57
C ILE A 304 -6.18 -5.80 -22.36
N PRO A 305 -4.89 -6.21 -22.34
CA PRO A 305 -4.46 -7.52 -22.82
C PRO A 305 -5.23 -8.66 -22.15
N SER A 306 -5.41 -9.76 -22.88
CA SER A 306 -6.02 -10.96 -22.30
C SER A 306 -4.99 -11.68 -21.43
N ILE A 307 -5.27 -11.83 -20.12
CA ILE A 307 -4.39 -12.54 -19.17
C ILE A 307 -5.18 -13.52 -18.30
N GLY A 308 -4.48 -14.33 -17.48
CA GLY A 308 -5.10 -15.21 -16.49
C GLY A 308 -5.11 -16.70 -16.83
N MET A 309 -4.93 -17.08 -18.10
CA MET A 309 -4.79 -18.47 -18.51
C MET A 309 -3.39 -18.70 -19.09
N HIS A 310 -2.85 -19.92 -18.93
CA HIS A 310 -1.48 -20.24 -19.32
C HIS A 310 -1.22 -20.07 -20.83
N TYR A 311 -2.20 -20.39 -21.66
CA TYR A 311 -2.10 -20.38 -23.13
C TYR A 311 -2.57 -19.07 -23.79
N THR A 312 -2.79 -17.99 -23.04
CA THR A 312 -3.30 -16.74 -23.63
C THR A 312 -2.19 -15.98 -24.37
N ASP A 313 -2.50 -15.54 -25.59
CA ASP A 313 -1.63 -14.83 -26.54
C ASP A 313 -1.31 -13.36 -26.18
N ARG A 314 -1.82 -12.86 -25.06
CA ARG A 314 -1.71 -11.45 -24.61
C ARG A 314 -2.25 -10.43 -25.62
N ALA A 315 -2.99 -10.83 -26.65
CA ALA A 315 -3.60 -9.88 -27.56
C ALA A 315 -4.66 -9.04 -26.82
N ILE A 316 -4.77 -7.78 -27.22
CA ILE A 316 -5.71 -6.84 -26.64
C ILE A 316 -7.07 -7.08 -27.28
N ARG A 317 -8.09 -7.30 -26.44
CA ARG A 317 -9.48 -7.52 -26.89
C ARG A 317 -10.44 -6.51 -26.26
N ARG A 318 -9.94 -5.73 -25.30
CA ARG A 318 -10.73 -4.81 -24.49
C ARG A 318 -9.98 -3.51 -24.26
N LEU A 319 -10.72 -2.42 -24.15
CA LEU A 319 -10.29 -1.14 -23.61
C LEU A 319 -11.05 -0.87 -22.31
N LEU A 320 -10.35 -0.34 -21.31
CA LEU A 320 -10.94 0.24 -20.13
C LEU A 320 -10.80 1.75 -20.22
N VAL A 321 -11.91 2.46 -20.09
CA VAL A 321 -11.95 3.92 -19.97
C VAL A 321 -12.26 4.25 -18.51
N GLU A 322 -11.29 4.85 -17.80
CA GLU A 322 -11.46 5.36 -16.45
C GLU A 322 -11.68 6.87 -16.49
N ILE A 323 -12.81 7.33 -15.96
CA ILE A 323 -13.15 8.74 -15.78
C ILE A 323 -12.99 9.07 -14.30
N PRO A 324 -11.95 9.84 -13.91
CA PRO A 324 -11.79 10.25 -12.53
C PRO A 324 -13.00 11.03 -12.01
N ALA A 325 -13.32 10.89 -10.71
CA ALA A 325 -14.45 11.58 -10.10
C ALA A 325 -14.31 13.12 -10.07
N ALA A 326 -13.07 13.62 -10.20
CA ALA A 326 -12.78 15.06 -10.35
C ALA A 326 -12.82 15.54 -11.81
N CYS A 327 -13.11 14.66 -12.77
CA CYS A 327 -13.26 15.04 -14.17
C CYS A 327 -14.61 15.75 -14.39
N PRO A 328 -14.65 16.94 -15.01
CA PRO A 328 -15.88 17.70 -15.22
C PRO A 328 -16.69 17.21 -16.45
N LEU A 329 -16.12 16.33 -17.28
CA LEU A 329 -16.87 15.64 -18.33
C LEU A 329 -17.77 14.58 -17.69
N LEU A 330 -19.05 14.57 -18.06
CA LEU A 330 -19.99 13.58 -17.54
C LEU A 330 -19.59 12.18 -18.02
N SER A 331 -19.67 11.20 -17.12
CA SER A 331 -19.25 9.84 -17.42
C SER A 331 -20.02 9.21 -18.58
N GLU A 332 -21.32 9.48 -18.69
CA GLU A 332 -22.17 8.97 -19.76
C GLU A 332 -21.86 9.62 -21.13
N ASP A 333 -21.47 10.89 -21.17
CA ASP A 333 -21.05 11.55 -22.41
C ASP A 333 -19.76 10.93 -22.94
N VAL A 334 -18.80 10.69 -22.04
CA VAL A 334 -17.55 10.00 -22.38
C VAL A 334 -17.86 8.58 -22.85
N ARG A 335 -18.71 7.83 -22.14
CA ARG A 335 -19.13 6.48 -22.56
C ARG A 335 -19.76 6.48 -23.95
N TRP A 336 -20.67 7.41 -24.22
CA TRP A 336 -21.31 7.58 -25.53
C TRP A 336 -20.29 7.85 -26.64
N ALA A 337 -19.26 8.65 -26.36
CA ALA A 337 -18.23 9.00 -27.33
C ALA A 337 -17.40 7.79 -27.79
N PHE A 338 -17.14 6.85 -26.88
CA PHE A 338 -16.45 5.60 -27.21
C PHE A 338 -17.40 4.54 -27.81
N SER A 339 -18.69 4.56 -27.47
CA SER A 339 -19.65 3.56 -27.94
C SER A 339 -19.89 3.65 -29.46
N GLY A 340 -19.53 2.59 -30.19
CA GLY A 340 -19.62 2.51 -31.64
C GLY A 340 -18.58 3.38 -32.36
N ALA A 341 -17.51 3.80 -31.69
CA ALA A 341 -16.42 4.51 -32.34
C ALA A 341 -15.62 3.55 -33.23
N GLU A 342 -15.51 3.88 -34.51
CA GLU A 342 -14.65 3.18 -35.45
C GLU A 342 -13.23 3.74 -35.37
N LEU A 343 -12.25 2.83 -35.36
CA LEU A 343 -10.85 3.19 -35.15
C LEU A 343 -10.13 3.38 -36.49
N SER A 344 -9.42 4.50 -36.58
CA SER A 344 -8.52 4.83 -37.69
C SER A 344 -7.14 5.17 -37.17
N ASP A 345 -6.14 4.99 -38.02
CA ASP A 345 -4.79 5.49 -37.76
C ASP A 345 -4.82 7.02 -37.62
N PRO A 346 -4.32 7.59 -36.50
CA PRO A 346 -4.33 9.03 -36.29
C PRO A 346 -3.44 9.80 -37.27
N ASP A 347 -2.35 9.17 -37.75
CA ASP A 347 -1.36 9.84 -38.59
C ASP A 347 -1.70 9.69 -40.09
N THR A 348 -2.21 8.52 -40.50
CA THR A 348 -2.50 8.23 -41.91
C THR A 348 -3.98 8.35 -42.27
N GLY A 349 -4.88 8.35 -41.28
CA GLY A 349 -6.33 8.29 -41.49
C GLY A 349 -6.85 6.92 -41.95
N GLU A 350 -5.99 5.90 -42.03
CA GLU A 350 -6.37 4.56 -42.47
C GLU A 350 -7.34 3.90 -41.48
N VAL A 351 -8.53 3.54 -41.94
CA VAL A 351 -9.54 2.84 -41.14
C VAL A 351 -9.07 1.40 -40.85
N LYS A 352 -9.07 1.02 -39.58
CA LYS A 352 -8.53 -0.29 -39.14
C LYS A 352 -9.59 -1.40 -39.10
N GLY A 353 -10.84 -1.09 -39.44
CA GLY A 353 -11.96 -2.04 -39.45
C GLY A 353 -12.33 -2.58 -38.06
N VAL A 354 -12.05 -1.78 -37.02
CA VAL A 354 -12.33 -2.11 -35.62
C VAL A 354 -13.30 -1.08 -35.04
N LEU A 355 -14.37 -1.55 -34.39
CA LEU A 355 -15.31 -0.73 -33.64
C LEU A 355 -15.23 -1.04 -32.15
N LEU A 356 -15.53 -0.05 -31.31
CA LEU A 356 -15.63 -0.21 -29.86
C LEU A 356 -17.09 -0.48 -29.45
N SER A 357 -17.34 -1.61 -28.79
CA SER A 357 -18.68 -1.94 -28.26
C SER A 357 -18.66 -1.96 -26.73
N PRO A 358 -19.57 -1.25 -26.04
CA PRO A 358 -19.62 -1.27 -24.58
C PRO A 358 -19.95 -2.69 -24.07
N SER A 359 -19.27 -3.11 -23.00
CA SER A 359 -19.47 -4.42 -22.37
C SER A 359 -19.69 -4.26 -20.87
N ALA A 360 -20.61 -5.06 -20.33
CA ALA A 360 -20.81 -5.20 -18.88
C ALA A 360 -19.89 -6.26 -18.25
N ASP A 361 -19.18 -7.05 -19.07
CA ASP A 361 -18.21 -8.03 -18.59
C ASP A 361 -16.91 -7.33 -18.14
N ASP A 362 -16.76 -7.19 -16.83
CA ASP A 362 -15.57 -6.64 -16.18
C ASP A 362 -14.62 -7.71 -15.61
N ALA A 363 -14.89 -9.00 -15.83
CA ALA A 363 -14.19 -10.09 -15.15
C ALA A 363 -12.68 -10.06 -15.39
N MET A 364 -12.26 -9.62 -16.59
CA MET A 364 -10.84 -9.45 -16.94
C MET A 364 -10.13 -8.44 -16.04
N LEU A 365 -10.81 -7.41 -15.53
CA LEU A 365 -10.21 -6.38 -14.68
C LEU A 365 -9.70 -6.93 -13.34
N ARG A 366 -10.32 -8.02 -12.83
CA ARG A 366 -9.86 -8.71 -11.63
C ARG A 366 -8.45 -9.27 -11.78
N HIS A 367 -8.03 -9.62 -13.01
CA HIS A 367 -6.66 -10.05 -13.27
C HIS A 367 -5.65 -8.91 -13.21
N TYR A 368 -6.11 -7.66 -13.28
CA TYR A 368 -5.30 -6.45 -13.16
C TYR A 368 -5.36 -5.84 -11.75
N GLY A 369 -5.99 -6.52 -10.79
CA GLY A 369 -6.08 -6.07 -9.40
C GLY A 369 -7.24 -5.14 -9.10
N VAL A 370 -8.23 -5.01 -9.99
CA VAL A 370 -9.49 -4.31 -9.66
C VAL A 370 -10.29 -5.13 -8.65
N GLY A 371 -10.63 -4.51 -7.52
CA GLY A 371 -11.37 -5.16 -6.44
C GLY A 371 -10.55 -6.16 -5.61
N ALA A 372 -9.23 -6.25 -5.83
CA ALA A 372 -8.35 -7.13 -5.07
C ALA A 372 -6.93 -6.56 -4.98
N ALA A 373 -6.45 -6.33 -3.76
CA ALA A 373 -5.09 -5.84 -3.52
C ALA A 373 -4.04 -6.93 -3.67
N ALA A 374 -2.85 -6.57 -4.16
CA ALA A 374 -1.70 -7.45 -4.29
C ALA A 374 -0.41 -6.76 -3.84
N ARG A 375 0.60 -7.52 -3.43
CA ARG A 375 1.91 -6.97 -3.05
C ARG A 375 2.89 -6.89 -4.20
N VAL A 376 2.79 -7.80 -5.17
CA VAL A 376 3.73 -7.87 -6.29
C VAL A 376 3.00 -7.58 -7.59
N PHE A 377 3.52 -6.62 -8.35
CA PHE A 377 3.01 -6.25 -9.66
C PHE A 377 4.12 -6.37 -10.71
N ARG A 378 3.75 -6.86 -11.89
CA ARG A 378 4.62 -6.94 -13.08
C ARG A 378 3.99 -6.17 -14.22
N SER A 379 4.80 -5.44 -14.97
CA SER A 379 4.32 -4.68 -16.12
C SER A 379 3.99 -5.61 -17.30
N VAL A 380 2.75 -5.55 -17.79
CA VAL A 380 2.26 -6.24 -18.98
C VAL A 380 2.65 -5.46 -20.24
N THR A 381 2.48 -4.14 -20.23
CA THR A 381 3.08 -3.23 -21.22
C THR A 381 4.25 -2.48 -20.59
N PRO A 382 5.33 -2.17 -21.34
CA PRO A 382 6.51 -1.53 -20.78
C PRO A 382 6.20 -0.17 -20.13
N VAL A 383 6.89 0.15 -19.04
CA VAL A 383 6.84 1.45 -18.39
C VAL A 383 7.79 2.40 -19.11
N ALA A 384 7.26 3.53 -19.59
CA ALA A 384 8.07 4.62 -20.15
C ALA A 384 8.59 5.53 -19.02
N LEU A 385 9.88 5.45 -18.72
CA LEU A 385 10.53 6.27 -17.69
C LEU A 385 10.97 7.64 -18.25
N PRO A 386 11.12 8.69 -17.42
CA PRO A 386 11.71 9.99 -17.81
C PRO A 386 13.16 9.84 -18.30
N GLU A 387 13.74 10.90 -18.88
CA GLU A 387 15.11 10.90 -19.44
C GLU A 387 16.17 10.44 -18.43
N VAL A 388 16.01 10.73 -17.14
CA VAL A 388 16.94 10.28 -16.07
C VAL A 388 16.95 8.75 -15.91
N GLY A 389 15.89 8.06 -16.35
CA GLY A 389 15.79 6.60 -16.38
C GLY A 389 16.19 5.97 -17.72
N LYS A 390 16.72 6.76 -18.66
CA LYS A 390 17.12 6.31 -19.99
C LYS A 390 18.42 5.52 -19.94
N ARG A 391 18.47 4.43 -20.73
CA ARG A 391 19.70 3.65 -20.94
C ARG A 391 20.59 4.29 -22.01
N ARG A 392 21.91 4.31 -21.82
CA ARG A 392 22.84 4.71 -22.89
C ARG A 392 22.75 3.77 -24.11
N ARG A 393 22.63 4.36 -25.30
CA ARG A 393 22.67 3.71 -26.61
C ARG A 393 24.04 3.06 -26.83
N ILE A 394 24.05 1.79 -27.24
CA ILE A 394 25.23 1.11 -27.78
C ILE A 394 24.89 0.70 -29.21
N GLU A 395 25.64 1.21 -30.17
CA GLU A 395 25.53 0.81 -31.57
C GLU A 395 25.78 -0.71 -31.69
N PRO A 396 24.91 -1.48 -32.38
CA PRO A 396 25.07 -2.93 -32.52
C PRO A 396 26.44 -3.34 -33.07
N THR A 397 27.03 -2.51 -33.93
CA THR A 397 28.34 -2.68 -34.56
C THR A 397 29.52 -2.51 -33.59
N ARG A 398 29.30 -1.94 -32.39
CA ARG A 398 30.34 -1.67 -31.39
C ARG A 398 30.19 -2.45 -30.08
N LYS A 399 29.29 -3.45 -30.02
CA LYS A 399 29.00 -4.23 -28.80
C LYS A 399 30.23 -4.86 -28.12
N LEU A 400 31.23 -5.28 -28.89
CA LEU A 400 32.48 -5.89 -28.36
C LEU A 400 33.49 -4.84 -27.86
N ALA A 401 33.47 -3.62 -28.42
CA ALA A 401 34.40 -2.54 -28.07
C ALA A 401 33.88 -1.62 -26.94
N GLU A 402 32.55 -1.47 -26.83
CA GLU A 402 31.87 -0.60 -25.86
C GLU A 402 31.03 -1.43 -24.87
N ALA A 403 31.52 -2.61 -24.48
CA ALA A 403 30.87 -3.42 -23.46
C ALA A 403 30.80 -2.61 -22.15
N LYS A 404 29.57 -2.34 -21.67
CA LYS A 404 29.33 -1.54 -20.46
C LYS A 404 30.05 -2.17 -19.27
N ARG A 405 30.89 -1.37 -18.60
CA ARG A 405 31.52 -1.77 -17.34
C ARG A 405 30.43 -2.02 -16.28
N GLY A 406 30.65 -2.95 -15.35
CA GLY A 406 29.65 -3.32 -14.33
C GLY A 406 29.12 -2.11 -13.53
N LEU A 407 29.99 -1.14 -13.23
CA LEU A 407 29.65 0.12 -12.56
C LEU A 407 28.64 0.98 -13.33
N GLU A 408 28.80 1.11 -14.64
CA GLU A 408 27.89 1.90 -15.49
C GLU A 408 26.48 1.28 -15.49
N ARG A 409 26.40 -0.05 -15.56
CA ARG A 409 25.12 -0.77 -15.46
C ARG A 409 24.44 -0.56 -14.10
N VAL A 410 25.19 -0.47 -13.01
CA VAL A 410 24.66 -0.21 -11.67
C VAL A 410 24.07 1.20 -11.57
N VAL A 411 24.76 2.21 -12.11
CA VAL A 411 24.27 3.60 -12.11
C VAL A 411 22.98 3.73 -12.94
N GLU A 412 22.94 3.16 -14.15
CA GLU A 412 21.74 3.18 -15.00
C GLU A 412 20.53 2.53 -14.33
N ILE A 413 20.71 1.35 -13.74
CA ILE A 413 19.63 0.64 -13.03
C ILE A 413 19.18 1.46 -11.81
N SER A 414 20.10 2.12 -11.11
CA SER A 414 19.77 2.96 -9.95
C SER A 414 18.95 4.20 -10.35
N GLY A 415 19.33 4.88 -11.44
CA GLY A 415 18.56 6.01 -11.98
C GLY A 415 17.16 5.60 -12.44
N ALA A 416 17.05 4.47 -13.14
CA ALA A 416 15.76 3.91 -13.55
C ALA A 416 14.89 3.49 -12.35
N ARG A 417 15.48 2.92 -11.29
CA ARG A 417 14.76 2.61 -10.04
C ARG A 417 14.21 3.85 -9.36
N ALA A 418 15.01 4.91 -9.26
CA ALA A 418 14.54 6.19 -8.73
C ALA A 418 13.38 6.75 -9.56
N ALA A 419 13.47 6.67 -10.89
CA ALA A 419 12.40 7.08 -11.78
C ALA A 419 11.10 6.28 -11.59
N VAL A 420 11.17 4.97 -11.30
CA VAL A 420 9.99 4.17 -10.93
C VAL A 420 9.36 4.67 -9.63
N ILE A 421 10.16 5.01 -8.61
CA ILE A 421 9.65 5.56 -7.34
C ILE A 421 8.90 6.88 -7.58
N HIS A 422 9.44 7.76 -8.43
CA HIS A 422 8.73 8.97 -8.85
C HIS A 422 7.43 8.65 -9.61
N ALA A 423 7.45 7.66 -10.52
CA ALA A 423 6.28 7.24 -11.25
C ALA A 423 5.15 6.72 -10.34
N LEU A 424 5.49 5.98 -9.27
CA LEU A 424 4.54 5.53 -8.25
C LEU A 424 3.85 6.71 -7.55
N ARG A 425 4.63 7.71 -7.12
CA ARG A 425 4.08 8.94 -6.50
C ARG A 425 3.11 9.65 -7.45
N HIS A 426 3.47 9.79 -8.72
CA HIS A 426 2.60 10.39 -9.72
C HIS A 426 1.35 9.58 -10.05
N ALA A 427 1.35 8.26 -9.78
CA ALA A 427 0.18 7.40 -9.92
C ALA A 427 -0.69 7.37 -8.64
N GLY A 428 -0.33 8.15 -7.61
CA GLY A 428 -1.03 8.13 -6.31
C GLY A 428 -0.65 6.93 -5.43
N VAL A 429 0.26 6.06 -5.88
CA VAL A 429 0.71 4.89 -5.11
C VAL A 429 1.80 5.34 -4.15
N ARG A 430 1.43 5.38 -2.86
CA ARG A 430 2.33 5.79 -1.77
C ARG A 430 2.83 4.62 -0.93
N ALA A 431 2.41 3.39 -1.23
CA ALA A 431 2.98 2.19 -0.62
C ALA A 431 4.49 2.13 -0.87
N GLN A 432 5.26 1.82 0.16
CA GLN A 432 6.71 1.67 0.03
C GLN A 432 7.03 0.50 -0.88
N ALA A 433 7.84 0.74 -1.91
CA ALA A 433 8.42 -0.32 -2.73
C ALA A 433 9.58 -0.98 -1.96
N GLU A 434 9.42 -2.24 -1.58
CA GLU A 434 10.44 -3.07 -0.94
C GLU A 434 11.52 -3.49 -1.93
N SER A 435 11.11 -3.80 -3.16
CA SER A 435 12.03 -4.15 -4.23
C SER A 435 11.51 -3.70 -5.59
N ILE A 436 12.46 -3.33 -6.47
CA ILE A 436 12.19 -2.95 -7.86
C ILE A 436 13.18 -3.69 -8.76
N ARG A 437 12.62 -4.55 -9.63
CA ARG A 437 13.37 -5.28 -10.66
C ARG A 437 13.03 -4.71 -12.03
N LEU A 438 14.08 -4.47 -12.82
CA LEU A 438 14.02 -3.86 -14.15
C LEU A 438 14.65 -4.79 -15.18
N GLN A 439 13.96 -4.99 -16.30
CA GLN A 439 14.46 -5.78 -17.44
C GLN A 439 13.87 -5.32 -18.77
N ARG A 440 14.44 -5.80 -19.88
CA ARG A 440 14.02 -5.46 -21.25
C ARG A 440 13.14 -6.55 -21.85
N GLU A 441 13.31 -7.77 -21.38
CA GLU A 441 12.50 -8.93 -21.66
C GLU A 441 11.23 -8.91 -20.81
N PRO A 442 10.11 -9.46 -21.31
CA PRO A 442 8.90 -9.61 -20.52
C PRO A 442 9.13 -10.55 -19.33
N PHE A 443 8.28 -10.44 -18.29
CA PHE A 443 8.32 -11.35 -17.13
C PHE A 443 7.61 -12.68 -17.39
N ASP A 444 6.80 -12.76 -18.45
CA ASP A 444 6.11 -13.97 -18.87
C ASP A 444 6.50 -14.35 -20.31
N GLY A 445 6.31 -15.62 -20.67
CA GLY A 445 6.72 -16.15 -21.96
C GLY A 445 5.85 -15.71 -23.15
N ALA A 446 4.67 -15.13 -22.90
CA ALA A 446 3.74 -14.68 -23.93
C ALA A 446 3.80 -13.15 -24.19
N GLY A 447 4.65 -12.43 -23.44
CA GLY A 447 4.89 -11.01 -23.62
C GLY A 447 5.87 -10.70 -24.76
N SER A 448 6.02 -9.41 -25.05
CA SER A 448 6.94 -8.91 -26.06
C SER A 448 8.07 -8.10 -25.43
N ARG A 449 9.25 -8.06 -26.07
CA ARG A 449 10.34 -7.18 -25.63
C ARG A 449 9.94 -5.71 -25.78
N VAL A 450 10.49 -4.87 -24.90
CA VAL A 450 10.18 -3.43 -24.87
C VAL A 450 10.43 -2.69 -26.19
N GLU A 451 11.38 -3.14 -27.02
CA GLU A 451 11.71 -2.45 -28.27
C GLU A 451 10.52 -2.38 -29.24
N THR A 452 9.67 -3.41 -29.25
CA THR A 452 8.50 -3.48 -30.14
C THR A 452 7.39 -2.48 -29.79
N PHE A 453 7.43 -1.90 -28.59
CA PHE A 453 6.44 -0.92 -28.13
C PHE A 453 6.88 0.54 -28.37
N ALA A 454 8.09 0.75 -28.90
CA ALA A 454 8.59 2.10 -29.18
C ALA A 454 8.02 2.67 -30.48
N ASP A 455 7.74 1.80 -31.45
CA ASP A 455 7.27 2.17 -32.79
C ASP A 455 5.92 2.91 -32.72
N GLY A 456 5.80 4.02 -33.44
CA GLY A 456 4.59 4.86 -33.43
C GLY A 456 4.36 5.61 -32.10
N THR A 457 5.37 5.64 -31.21
CA THR A 457 5.30 6.40 -29.96
C THR A 457 6.37 7.49 -29.93
N ARG A 458 6.14 8.51 -29.12
CA ARG A 458 7.15 9.55 -28.85
C ARG A 458 8.27 9.09 -27.90
N PHE A 459 8.25 7.84 -27.45
CA PHE A 459 9.18 7.34 -26.43
C PHE A 459 10.28 6.51 -27.10
N GLU A 460 11.52 6.95 -26.92
CA GLU A 460 12.67 6.16 -27.35
C GLU A 460 12.69 4.79 -26.65
N LYS A 461 13.04 3.73 -27.38
CA LYS A 461 13.10 2.37 -26.83
C LYS A 461 14.00 2.27 -25.60
N GLU A 462 15.03 3.10 -25.48
CA GLU A 462 15.96 3.18 -24.35
C GLU A 462 15.31 3.61 -23.03
N ARG A 463 14.12 4.22 -23.09
CA ARG A 463 13.32 4.65 -21.92
C ARG A 463 12.31 3.61 -21.45
N LEU A 464 12.06 2.59 -22.25
CA LEU A 464 11.05 1.56 -21.97
C LEU A 464 11.64 0.42 -21.13
N TRP A 465 10.97 0.07 -20.04
CA TRP A 465 11.40 -1.02 -19.15
C TRP A 465 10.23 -1.90 -18.74
N HIS A 466 10.44 -3.21 -18.66
CA HIS A 466 9.56 -4.04 -17.85
C HIS A 466 9.96 -3.89 -16.38
N VAL A 467 8.96 -3.66 -15.53
CA VAL A 467 9.12 -3.38 -14.11
C VAL A 467 8.35 -4.41 -13.28
N GLU A 468 9.02 -5.00 -12.29
CA GLU A 468 8.39 -5.74 -11.20
C GLU A 468 8.61 -4.95 -9.90
N ILE A 469 7.54 -4.77 -9.14
CA ILE A 469 7.54 -4.02 -7.88
C ILE A 469 6.93 -4.91 -6.81
N ALA A 470 7.63 -5.07 -5.69
CA ALA A 470 7.09 -5.62 -4.46
C ALA A 470 6.81 -4.48 -3.48
N PHE A 471 5.60 -4.42 -2.93
CA PHE A 471 5.16 -3.42 -1.97
C PHE A 471 5.10 -3.99 -0.55
N GLY A 472 5.44 -3.16 0.44
CA GLY A 472 5.38 -3.54 1.85
C GLY A 472 3.97 -3.71 2.40
N VAL A 473 2.98 -3.19 1.68
CA VAL A 473 1.54 -3.39 1.93
C VAL A 473 0.84 -3.73 0.62
N PRO A 474 -0.27 -4.50 0.63
CA PRO A 474 -1.05 -4.74 -0.58
C PRO A 474 -1.56 -3.44 -1.22
N VAL A 475 -1.54 -3.38 -2.55
CA VAL A 475 -2.00 -2.25 -3.37
C VAL A 475 -3.06 -2.75 -4.35
N GLU A 476 -4.15 -2.00 -4.52
CA GLU A 476 -5.19 -2.29 -5.52
C GLU A 476 -4.80 -1.79 -6.92
N GLY A 477 -5.26 -2.49 -7.96
CA GLY A 477 -5.07 -2.12 -9.36
C GLY A 477 -6.29 -1.42 -10.02
N PRO A 478 -6.20 -1.14 -11.34
CA PRO A 478 -5.07 -1.42 -12.20
C PRO A 478 -3.95 -0.40 -11.98
N LEU A 479 -2.72 -0.87 -11.89
CA LEU A 479 -1.56 0.02 -11.81
C LEU A 479 -1.09 0.39 -13.21
N VAL A 480 -1.00 1.69 -13.49
CA VAL A 480 -0.47 2.21 -14.76
C VAL A 480 0.59 3.27 -14.46
N LEU A 481 1.85 2.98 -14.80
CA LEU A 481 3.00 3.78 -14.40
C LEU A 481 3.72 4.45 -15.58
N GLY A 482 4.48 5.49 -15.26
CA GLY A 482 5.36 6.18 -16.20
C GLY A 482 4.65 7.18 -17.11
N ASP A 483 5.44 7.80 -18.00
CA ASP A 483 4.99 8.88 -18.89
C ASP A 483 3.99 8.39 -19.96
N GLY A 484 3.95 7.08 -20.18
CA GLY A 484 3.09 6.41 -21.14
C GLY A 484 1.70 6.03 -20.62
N ARG A 485 1.38 6.33 -19.34
CA ARG A 485 0.13 5.92 -18.67
C ARG A 485 -1.18 6.44 -19.30
N PHE A 486 -1.09 7.41 -20.20
CA PHE A 486 -2.23 7.95 -20.97
C PHE A 486 -2.13 7.62 -22.47
N LEU A 487 -1.20 6.74 -22.84
CA LEU A 487 -0.84 6.38 -24.21
C LEU A 487 -0.69 4.84 -24.34
N GLY A 488 -1.42 4.07 -23.54
CA GLY A 488 -1.44 2.60 -23.63
C GLY A 488 -0.20 1.87 -23.10
N LEU A 489 0.74 2.56 -22.45
CA LEU A 489 1.95 1.97 -21.89
C LEU A 489 1.95 2.01 -20.35
N GLY A 490 2.76 1.13 -19.74
CA GLY A 490 3.00 1.06 -18.30
C GLY A 490 1.94 0.31 -17.49
N LEU A 491 1.05 -0.43 -18.14
CA LEU A 491 0.05 -1.25 -17.45
C LEU A 491 0.74 -2.39 -16.70
N MET A 492 0.37 -2.59 -15.44
CA MET A 492 0.85 -3.67 -14.60
C MET A 492 -0.30 -4.58 -14.14
N ALA A 493 0.04 -5.84 -13.87
CA ALA A 493 -0.87 -6.83 -13.31
C ALA A 493 -0.25 -7.48 -12.06
N PRO A 494 -1.07 -7.88 -11.07
CA PRO A 494 -0.63 -8.71 -9.96
C PRO A 494 0.11 -9.96 -10.40
N ALA A 495 1.30 -10.20 -9.85
CA ALA A 495 2.07 -11.41 -10.06
C ALA A 495 1.56 -12.52 -9.11
N LYS A 496 0.48 -13.21 -9.50
CA LYS A 496 -0.18 -14.23 -8.66
C LYS A 496 0.70 -15.47 -8.39
N ASP A 497 1.74 -15.66 -9.19
CA ASP A 497 2.75 -16.71 -9.07
C ASP A 497 3.88 -16.34 -8.08
N VAL A 498 4.01 -15.05 -7.72
CA VAL A 498 5.04 -14.57 -6.80
C VAL A 498 4.44 -14.38 -5.42
N VAL A 499 4.64 -15.38 -4.56
CA VAL A 499 4.23 -15.31 -3.15
C VAL A 499 5.49 -15.28 -2.28
N PRO A 500 5.56 -14.41 -1.26
CA PRO A 500 6.74 -14.33 -0.40
C PRO A 500 7.07 -15.69 0.24
N GLY A 501 8.28 -16.18 0.00
CA GLY A 501 8.82 -17.35 0.70
C GLY A 501 9.51 -17.00 2.02
N ILE A 502 9.76 -15.72 2.26
CA ILE A 502 10.41 -15.18 3.46
C ILE A 502 9.53 -14.05 4.00
N HIS A 503 9.22 -14.12 5.29
CA HIS A 503 8.65 -12.99 6.03
C HIS A 503 9.65 -12.58 7.11
N ALA A 504 10.06 -11.32 7.08
CA ALA A 504 11.00 -10.75 8.04
C ALA A 504 10.35 -9.60 8.82
N PHE A 505 10.60 -9.55 10.12
CA PHE A 505 10.10 -8.49 11.00
C PHE A 505 11.23 -7.97 11.89
N ALA A 506 11.47 -6.67 11.91
CA ALA A 506 12.42 -6.04 12.81
C ALA A 506 11.73 -5.65 14.12
N ILE A 507 12.29 -6.08 15.24
CA ILE A 507 11.83 -5.70 16.57
C ILE A 507 12.14 -4.23 16.77
N THR A 508 11.11 -3.46 17.09
CA THR A 508 11.19 -2.02 17.32
C THR A 508 11.18 -1.66 18.80
N ASP A 509 10.53 -2.47 19.63
CA ASP A 509 10.44 -2.23 21.08
C ASP A 509 10.07 -3.50 21.87
N GLY A 510 10.18 -3.45 23.19
CA GLY A 510 9.64 -4.44 24.14
C GLY A 510 10.51 -5.66 24.42
N LEU A 511 11.74 -5.70 23.87
CA LEU A 511 12.70 -6.75 24.14
C LEU A 511 13.35 -6.55 25.52
N GLU A 512 12.99 -7.40 26.48
CA GLU A 512 13.54 -7.35 27.82
C GLU A 512 14.72 -8.34 27.98
N GLY A 513 15.85 -7.86 28.49
CA GLY A 513 17.03 -8.68 28.79
C GLY A 513 17.73 -9.26 27.55
N GLN A 514 18.31 -10.46 27.71
CA GLN A 514 18.93 -11.23 26.63
C GLN A 514 18.23 -12.59 26.51
N PRO A 515 17.04 -12.65 25.88
CA PRO A 515 16.27 -13.88 25.79
C PRO A 515 16.95 -14.90 24.87
N GLU A 516 16.80 -16.17 25.23
CA GLU A 516 17.26 -17.30 24.41
C GLU A 516 16.58 -17.30 23.03
N ALA A 517 17.38 -17.33 21.97
CA ALA A 517 16.89 -17.19 20.60
C ALA A 517 15.83 -18.24 20.21
N LEU A 518 15.94 -19.44 20.76
CA LEU A 518 14.98 -20.53 20.52
C LEU A 518 13.62 -20.25 21.14
N ASP A 519 13.55 -19.53 22.26
CA ASP A 519 12.27 -19.23 22.91
C ASP A 519 11.48 -18.16 22.14
N ILE A 520 12.18 -17.18 21.57
CA ILE A 520 11.59 -16.22 20.65
C ILE A 520 11.06 -16.93 19.40
N ALA A 521 11.87 -17.79 18.77
CA ALA A 521 11.46 -18.53 17.58
C ALA A 521 10.27 -19.46 17.84
N ARG A 522 10.19 -20.10 19.02
CA ARG A 522 9.03 -20.92 19.43
C ARG A 522 7.78 -20.07 19.67
N ALA A 523 7.91 -18.90 20.28
CA ALA A 523 6.80 -17.97 20.44
C ALA A 523 6.28 -17.50 19.09
N LEU A 524 7.19 -17.12 18.18
CA LEU A 524 6.87 -16.76 16.80
C LEU A 524 6.10 -17.90 16.11
N ARG A 525 6.60 -19.13 16.17
CA ARG A 525 5.92 -20.30 15.60
C ARG A 525 4.49 -20.46 16.10
N ARG A 526 4.26 -20.37 17.41
CA ARG A 526 2.90 -20.47 17.99
C ARG A 526 2.00 -19.34 17.51
N ALA A 527 2.51 -18.11 17.46
CA ALA A 527 1.75 -16.96 16.97
C ALA A 527 1.37 -17.12 15.50
N VAL A 528 2.30 -17.57 14.64
CA VAL A 528 2.03 -17.82 13.22
C VAL A 528 0.94 -18.88 13.05
N MET A 529 1.02 -20.01 13.78
CA MET A 529 -0.03 -21.03 13.75
C MET A 529 -1.40 -20.49 14.18
N ALA A 530 -1.45 -19.71 15.27
CA ALA A 530 -2.70 -19.11 15.75
C ALA A 530 -3.31 -18.12 14.75
N ARG A 531 -2.47 -17.33 14.08
CA ARG A 531 -2.92 -16.38 13.05
C ARG A 531 -3.43 -17.11 11.81
N VAL A 532 -2.71 -18.13 11.34
CA VAL A 532 -3.17 -18.97 10.23
C VAL A 532 -4.53 -19.60 10.56
N GLN A 533 -4.70 -20.14 11.77
CA GLN A 533 -5.98 -20.68 12.24
C GLN A 533 -7.11 -19.64 12.22
N ALA A 534 -6.83 -18.38 12.61
CA ALA A 534 -7.79 -17.30 12.55
C ALA A 534 -8.19 -16.94 11.10
N THR A 535 -7.27 -17.09 10.15
CA THR A 535 -7.52 -16.84 8.72
C THR A 535 -8.34 -17.95 8.07
N ILE A 536 -8.04 -19.22 8.34
CA ILE A 536 -8.78 -20.36 7.74
C ILE A 536 -10.09 -20.67 8.48
N GLY A 537 -10.23 -20.19 9.72
CA GLY A 537 -11.40 -20.38 10.56
C GLY A 537 -11.23 -21.50 11.60
N PRO A 538 -11.95 -21.46 12.73
CA PRO A 538 -11.70 -22.32 13.89
C PRO A 538 -12.07 -23.80 13.70
N ARG A 539 -12.77 -24.15 12.62
CA ARG A 539 -13.21 -25.53 12.32
C ARG A 539 -12.29 -26.26 11.35
N GLU A 540 -11.38 -25.54 10.68
CA GLU A 540 -10.44 -26.11 9.72
C GLU A 540 -9.19 -26.63 10.42
N LEU A 541 -8.65 -27.76 9.95
CA LEU A 541 -7.43 -28.35 10.50
C LEU A 541 -6.19 -27.64 9.94
N LEU A 542 -5.21 -27.32 10.80
CA LEU A 542 -3.93 -26.76 10.35
C LEU A 542 -3.14 -27.79 9.56
N ALA A 543 -2.93 -27.50 8.27
CA ALA A 543 -2.14 -28.34 7.39
C ALA A 543 -0.72 -28.60 7.94
N PRO A 544 -0.12 -29.76 7.64
CA PRO A 544 1.25 -30.08 8.03
C PRO A 544 2.29 -29.04 7.61
N PHE A 545 2.01 -28.29 6.54
CA PHE A 545 2.83 -27.17 6.08
C PHE A 545 3.06 -26.11 7.18
N PHE A 546 2.05 -25.84 8.02
CA PHE A 546 2.11 -24.87 9.11
C PHE A 546 2.49 -25.52 10.44
N SER A 547 1.89 -26.68 10.74
CA SER A 547 2.04 -27.33 12.04
C SER A 547 3.29 -28.20 12.14
N GLY A 548 3.80 -28.74 11.03
CA GLY A 548 4.83 -29.78 11.02
C GLY A 548 4.36 -31.14 11.59
N HIS A 549 3.07 -31.30 11.84
CA HIS A 549 2.46 -32.52 12.39
C HIS A 549 1.41 -33.08 11.43
N ALA A 550 1.25 -34.40 11.43
CA ALA A 550 0.18 -35.10 10.72
C ALA A 550 -1.14 -34.96 11.49
N GLU A 551 -2.24 -35.43 10.89
CA GLU A 551 -3.58 -35.37 11.48
C GLU A 551 -3.69 -36.12 12.81
N ASP A 552 -2.88 -37.17 13.00
CA ASP A 552 -2.77 -37.93 14.25
C ASP A 552 -1.93 -37.23 15.33
N GLY A 553 -1.42 -36.03 15.05
CA GLY A 553 -0.55 -35.26 15.94
C GLY A 553 0.91 -35.74 15.95
N ALA A 554 1.29 -36.75 15.16
CA ALA A 554 2.67 -37.19 15.07
C ALA A 554 3.53 -36.21 14.23
N PRO A 555 4.81 -35.99 14.56
CA PRO A 555 5.70 -35.18 13.75
C PRO A 555 5.85 -35.78 12.34
N VAL A 556 5.69 -34.97 11.29
CA VAL A 556 5.81 -35.49 9.92
C VAL A 556 7.25 -35.87 9.59
N ARG A 557 7.44 -37.02 8.94
CA ARG A 557 8.76 -37.46 8.46
C ARG A 557 9.26 -36.49 7.38
N ARG A 558 10.47 -35.94 7.59
CA ARG A 558 11.11 -34.87 6.79
C ARG A 558 11.17 -35.10 5.27
N SER A 559 11.07 -36.34 4.80
CA SER A 559 11.14 -36.68 3.38
C SER A 559 9.79 -36.64 2.65
N ARG A 560 8.66 -36.44 3.35
CA ARG A 560 7.31 -36.50 2.75
C ARG A 560 6.52 -35.19 2.81
N SER A 561 6.76 -34.30 3.78
CA SER A 561 6.08 -33.00 3.82
C SER A 561 6.95 -31.94 4.51
N PRO A 562 7.61 -31.05 3.75
CA PRO A 562 8.38 -29.98 4.33
C PRO A 562 7.44 -28.87 4.84
N HIS A 563 7.83 -28.19 5.91
CA HIS A 563 7.01 -27.21 6.63
C HIS A 563 7.83 -25.98 7.04
N LEU A 564 7.13 -24.94 7.51
CA LEU A 564 7.73 -23.65 7.87
C LEU A 564 8.87 -23.79 8.87
N SER A 565 9.94 -23.04 8.61
CA SER A 565 11.05 -22.86 9.55
C SER A 565 11.00 -21.47 10.17
N PHE A 566 11.49 -21.34 11.40
CA PHE A 566 11.40 -20.13 12.20
C PHE A 566 12.78 -19.79 12.74
N ALA A 567 13.14 -18.52 12.70
CA ALA A 567 14.44 -18.05 13.15
C ALA A 567 14.31 -16.68 13.85
N TYR A 568 15.22 -16.46 14.80
CA TYR A 568 15.47 -15.16 15.40
C TYR A 568 16.95 -14.82 15.17
N ASP A 569 17.18 -13.64 14.62
CA ASP A 569 18.47 -13.04 14.38
C ASP A 569 18.75 -12.06 15.54
N PRO A 570 19.58 -12.44 16.52
CA PRO A 570 19.86 -11.62 17.69
C PRO A 570 20.62 -10.34 17.33
N ASP A 571 21.47 -10.37 16.30
CA ASP A 571 22.34 -9.24 15.94
C ASP A 571 21.54 -8.08 15.33
N LEU A 572 20.52 -8.41 14.53
CA LEU A 572 19.64 -7.42 13.89
C LEU A 572 18.28 -7.30 14.58
N GLY A 573 18.07 -8.00 15.70
CA GLY A 573 16.79 -8.00 16.40
C GLY A 573 15.62 -8.39 15.50
N ARG A 574 15.76 -9.45 14.71
CA ARG A 574 14.86 -9.74 13.59
C ARG A 574 14.25 -11.14 13.64
N LEU A 575 12.96 -11.21 13.39
CA LEU A 575 12.16 -12.44 13.33
C LEU A 575 12.02 -12.89 11.87
N LEU A 576 12.21 -14.19 11.60
CA LEU A 576 12.12 -14.76 10.27
C LEU A 576 11.16 -15.96 10.24
N VAL A 577 10.24 -15.95 9.26
CA VAL A 577 9.42 -17.10 8.87
C VAL A 577 9.84 -17.50 7.46
N LEU A 578 10.32 -18.73 7.31
CA LEU A 578 10.94 -19.24 6.09
C LEU A 578 10.13 -20.42 5.54
N ALA A 579 9.69 -20.29 4.30
CA ALA A 579 9.00 -21.35 3.59
C ALA A 579 9.97 -22.47 3.16
N PRO A 580 9.47 -23.72 3.04
CA PRO A 580 10.24 -24.87 2.58
C PRO A 580 11.09 -24.63 1.33
N HIS A 581 10.48 -24.07 0.28
CA HIS A 581 11.13 -23.92 -1.02
C HIS A 581 12.33 -22.96 -0.98
N VAL A 582 12.34 -22.01 -0.02
CA VAL A 582 13.48 -21.10 0.22
C VAL A 582 14.64 -21.86 0.85
N VAL A 583 14.38 -22.57 1.95
CA VAL A 583 15.42 -23.34 2.66
C VAL A 583 15.95 -24.50 1.80
N GLU A 584 15.09 -25.10 0.99
CA GLU A 584 15.37 -26.23 0.10
C GLU A 584 15.84 -25.82 -1.29
N ARG A 585 15.89 -24.52 -1.59
CA ARG A 585 16.41 -23.96 -2.87
C ARG A 585 15.73 -24.56 -4.10
N ARG A 586 14.40 -24.68 -4.05
CA ARG A 586 13.57 -25.23 -5.12
C ARG A 586 12.47 -24.25 -5.51
N ALA A 587 11.81 -24.52 -6.65
CA ALA A 587 10.62 -23.78 -7.04
C ALA A 587 9.48 -23.98 -6.02
N PRO A 588 8.64 -22.95 -5.77
CA PRO A 588 7.49 -23.08 -4.90
C PRO A 588 6.46 -24.06 -5.48
N GLN A 589 5.99 -25.01 -4.67
CA GLN A 589 4.95 -25.98 -5.04
C GLN A 589 3.63 -25.73 -4.28
N ASP A 590 3.71 -25.16 -3.07
CA ASP A 590 2.60 -24.98 -2.14
C ASP A 590 1.99 -23.56 -2.19
N LEU A 591 1.67 -23.06 -3.38
CA LEU A 591 1.29 -21.65 -3.58
C LEU A 591 0.08 -21.21 -2.73
N ASP A 592 -0.92 -22.07 -2.54
CA ASP A 592 -2.10 -21.73 -1.74
C ASP A 592 -1.80 -21.62 -0.25
N HIS A 593 -0.90 -22.48 0.27
CA HIS A 593 -0.42 -22.34 1.64
C HIS A 593 0.41 -21.07 1.84
N LEU A 594 1.24 -20.71 0.85
CA LEU A 594 2.01 -19.46 0.89
C LEU A 594 1.09 -18.23 0.88
N ARG A 595 0.01 -18.26 0.09
CA ARG A 595 -1.00 -17.17 0.07
C ARG A 595 -1.71 -17.05 1.40
N THR A 596 -2.10 -18.19 1.97
CA THR A 596 -2.72 -18.24 3.31
C THR A 596 -1.76 -17.70 4.37
N LEU A 597 -0.47 -18.05 4.29
CA LEU A 597 0.54 -17.52 5.20
C LEU A 597 0.69 -16.00 5.08
N ASP A 598 0.84 -15.46 3.87
CA ASP A 598 1.01 -14.01 3.69
C ASP A 598 -0.22 -13.23 4.18
N ALA A 599 -1.43 -13.73 3.92
CA ALA A 599 -2.67 -13.18 4.46
C ALA A 599 -2.72 -13.24 6.00
N ALA A 600 -2.35 -14.38 6.60
CA ALA A 600 -2.33 -14.53 8.05
C ALA A 600 -1.33 -13.59 8.74
N LEU A 601 -0.21 -13.28 8.10
CA LEU A 601 0.82 -12.39 8.63
C LEU A 601 0.55 -10.91 8.33
N GLU A 602 -0.54 -10.57 7.65
CA GLU A 602 -0.94 -9.18 7.44
C GLU A 602 -1.32 -8.51 8.78
N GLY A 603 -0.78 -7.32 9.04
CA GLY A 603 -0.99 -6.61 10.30
C GLY A 603 -0.37 -7.28 11.54
N PHE A 604 0.57 -8.21 11.35
CA PHE A 604 1.30 -8.81 12.46
C PHE A 604 2.39 -7.84 12.95
N CYS A 605 2.19 -7.24 14.12
CA CYS A 605 3.07 -6.22 14.71
C CYS A 605 3.42 -6.43 16.18
N GLU A 606 2.85 -7.44 16.84
CA GLU A 606 3.06 -7.71 18.26
C GLU A 606 3.23 -9.21 18.53
N LEU A 607 4.16 -9.59 19.42
CA LEU A 607 4.44 -10.96 19.82
C LEU A 607 4.71 -11.02 21.33
N ARG A 608 3.92 -11.81 22.04
CA ARG A 608 4.16 -12.12 23.46
C ARG A 608 5.17 -13.26 23.60
N VAL A 609 6.27 -13.00 24.29
CA VAL A 609 7.39 -13.95 24.46
C VAL A 609 7.67 -14.22 25.93
N GLY A 610 6.64 -14.61 26.70
CA GLY A 610 6.81 -15.02 28.10
C GLY A 610 7.58 -14.00 28.93
N HIS A 611 8.72 -14.41 29.51
CA HIS A 611 9.60 -13.54 30.31
C HIS A 611 10.42 -12.53 29.51
N ALA A 612 10.43 -12.62 28.18
CA ALA A 612 11.09 -11.66 27.29
C ALA A 612 10.19 -10.48 26.90
N GLY A 613 8.98 -10.40 27.49
CA GLY A 613 8.06 -9.28 27.33
C GLY A 613 7.07 -9.41 26.17
N ILE A 614 6.54 -8.26 25.76
CA ILE A 614 5.65 -8.08 24.61
C ILE A 614 6.43 -7.29 23.56
N LEU A 615 6.86 -7.98 22.51
CA LEU A 615 7.67 -7.39 21.45
C LEU A 615 6.75 -6.64 20.47
N SER A 616 7.09 -5.39 20.19
CA SER A 616 6.56 -4.65 19.04
C SER A 616 7.53 -4.77 17.88
N PHE A 617 7.02 -4.96 16.67
CA PHE A 617 7.84 -5.08 15.46
C PHE A 617 7.10 -4.58 14.22
N SER A 618 7.89 -4.31 13.19
CA SER A 618 7.39 -3.97 11.86
C SER A 618 7.95 -4.95 10.82
N ARG A 619 7.15 -5.23 9.78
CA ARG A 619 7.63 -6.02 8.63
C ARG A 619 8.74 -5.25 7.93
N VAL A 620 9.81 -5.94 7.57
CA VAL A 620 10.96 -5.35 6.87
C VAL A 620 11.24 -6.06 5.56
N ALA A 621 11.63 -5.27 4.55
CA ALA A 621 12.13 -5.78 3.30
C ALA A 621 13.47 -6.49 3.51
N VAL A 622 13.65 -7.63 2.87
CA VAL A 622 14.96 -8.29 2.80
C VAL A 622 15.67 -7.82 1.54
N LEU A 623 16.81 -7.14 1.71
CA LEU A 623 17.74 -6.86 0.62
C LEU A 623 18.80 -7.96 0.56
N GLU A 624 18.57 -8.97 -0.29
CA GLU A 624 19.38 -10.19 -0.36
C GLU A 624 20.89 -9.96 -0.54
N ARG A 625 21.35 -8.83 -1.09
CA ARG A 625 22.80 -8.64 -1.36
C ARG A 625 23.62 -8.29 -0.12
N ASP A 626 23.09 -7.44 0.75
CA ASP A 626 23.85 -6.89 1.88
C ASP A 626 23.51 -7.55 3.21
N ASP A 627 22.52 -8.43 3.21
CA ASP A 627 22.03 -9.16 4.38
C ASP A 627 23.05 -10.18 4.93
N SER A 628 23.20 -10.23 6.25
CA SER A 628 24.12 -11.14 6.93
C SER A 628 23.67 -12.60 6.92
N LEU A 629 22.35 -12.84 6.77
CA LEU A 629 21.75 -14.18 6.72
C LEU A 629 21.38 -14.59 5.31
N LEU A 630 21.03 -13.62 4.45
CA LEU A 630 20.43 -13.86 3.13
C LEU A 630 21.40 -13.56 1.97
N GLY A 631 22.56 -12.97 2.29
CA GLY A 631 23.67 -12.67 1.40
C GLY A 631 24.39 -13.87 0.81
N HIS A 632 25.34 -13.59 -0.08
CA HIS A 632 26.26 -14.60 -0.60
C HIS A 632 27.56 -14.58 0.23
N SER A 633 28.00 -15.74 0.69
CA SER A 633 29.28 -15.89 1.40
C SER A 633 29.91 -17.25 1.12
N ARG A 634 31.25 -17.31 1.24
CA ARG A 634 32.00 -18.56 1.28
C ARG A 634 32.08 -19.15 2.68
N VAL A 635 32.00 -18.30 3.71
CA VAL A 635 32.12 -18.71 5.11
C VAL A 635 30.83 -18.40 5.87
N TRP A 636 30.29 -19.41 6.54
CA TRP A 636 29.05 -19.35 7.29
C TRP A 636 29.24 -19.95 8.67
N LYS A 637 28.82 -19.25 9.73
CA LYS A 637 28.93 -19.70 11.12
C LYS A 637 27.56 -19.75 11.78
N THR A 638 27.30 -20.78 12.57
CA THR A 638 26.06 -20.87 13.36
C THR A 638 25.98 -19.74 14.38
N ILE A 639 24.83 -19.06 14.43
CA ILE A 639 24.43 -18.11 15.48
C ILE A 639 23.37 -18.72 16.43
N THR A 640 22.76 -19.84 16.04
CA THR A 640 22.01 -20.69 16.97
C THR A 640 22.51 -22.14 16.90
N PRO A 641 22.50 -22.89 18.02
CA PRO A 641 23.13 -24.21 18.08
C PRO A 641 22.62 -25.16 17.01
N TYR A 642 23.54 -25.84 16.33
CA TYR A 642 23.21 -26.92 15.39
C TYR A 642 22.91 -28.20 16.17
N VAL A 643 21.84 -28.90 15.79
CA VAL A 643 21.46 -30.19 16.38
C VAL A 643 21.43 -31.23 15.28
N VAL A 644 22.14 -32.35 15.49
CA VAL A 644 22.25 -33.42 14.50
C VAL A 644 20.89 -34.01 14.10
N THR A 645 20.77 -34.37 12.84
CA THR A 645 19.57 -34.95 12.24
C THR A 645 19.46 -36.45 12.43
N ARG A 646 20.59 -37.15 12.46
CA ARG A 646 20.69 -38.58 12.72
C ARG A 646 21.81 -38.86 13.71
N HIS A 647 21.57 -39.84 14.57
CA HIS A 647 22.62 -40.37 15.44
C HIS A 647 23.48 -41.36 14.66
N THR A 648 24.73 -40.97 14.38
CA THR A 648 25.76 -41.87 13.86
C THR A 648 26.62 -42.38 15.01
N LYS A 649 26.85 -43.70 15.05
CA LYS A 649 27.83 -44.32 15.94
C LYS A 649 29.22 -44.18 15.29
N SER A 650 29.79 -42.98 15.36
CA SER A 650 31.18 -42.70 14.93
C SER A 650 32.04 -42.35 16.14
N GLY A 651 33.34 -42.62 16.08
CA GLY A 651 34.26 -42.58 17.23
C GLY A 651 34.42 -41.20 17.88
N ALA A 652 34.54 -40.12 17.09
CA ALA A 652 34.69 -38.75 17.60
C ALA A 652 33.43 -37.90 17.37
N ALA A 653 32.98 -37.18 18.40
CA ALA A 653 31.78 -36.34 18.33
C ALA A 653 31.87 -35.23 17.26
N THR A 654 33.07 -34.66 17.06
CA THR A 654 33.40 -33.68 16.02
C THR A 654 33.18 -34.23 14.63
N GLU A 655 33.68 -35.44 14.34
CA GLU A 655 33.52 -36.09 13.04
C GLU A 655 32.07 -36.51 12.79
N ALA A 656 31.38 -37.01 13.83
CA ALA A 656 29.98 -37.38 13.74
C ALA A 656 29.09 -36.18 13.37
N LEU A 657 29.31 -35.03 14.03
CA LEU A 657 28.59 -33.80 13.75
C LEU A 657 28.93 -33.27 12.34
N ALA A 658 30.22 -33.21 11.97
CA ALA A 658 30.64 -32.77 10.64
C ALA A 658 30.06 -33.65 9.51
N ALA A 659 29.99 -34.96 9.70
CA ALA A 659 29.39 -35.88 8.74
C ALA A 659 27.88 -35.62 8.55
N ASP A 660 27.15 -35.37 9.64
CA ASP A 660 25.72 -35.04 9.59
C ASP A 660 25.48 -33.70 8.87
N VAL A 661 26.31 -32.69 9.14
CA VAL A 661 26.26 -31.39 8.46
C VAL A 661 26.50 -31.52 6.96
N ARG A 662 27.54 -32.26 6.53
CA ARG A 662 27.80 -32.51 5.10
C ARG A 662 26.66 -33.26 4.43
N ALA A 663 26.01 -34.19 5.14
CA ALA A 663 24.82 -34.89 4.63
C ALA A 663 23.63 -33.93 4.45
N GLU A 664 23.38 -33.03 5.39
CA GLU A 664 22.33 -32.01 5.26
C GLU A 664 22.63 -31.01 4.13
N CYS A 665 23.88 -30.59 3.94
CA CYS A 665 24.27 -29.74 2.82
C CYS A 665 23.97 -30.42 1.47
N ARG A 666 24.41 -31.67 1.29
CA ARG A 666 24.13 -32.45 0.08
C ARG A 666 22.62 -32.61 -0.17
N ARG A 667 21.84 -32.83 0.89
CA ARG A 667 20.37 -32.95 0.78
C ARG A 667 19.70 -31.68 0.26
N LEU A 668 20.24 -30.50 0.60
CA LEU A 668 19.73 -29.21 0.15
C LEU A 668 20.36 -28.73 -1.17
N GLY A 669 21.11 -29.59 -1.86
CA GLY A 669 21.80 -29.24 -3.11
C GLY A 669 22.94 -28.23 -2.92
N LEU A 670 23.44 -28.07 -1.69
CA LEU A 670 24.59 -27.21 -1.41
C LEU A 670 25.89 -27.88 -1.86
N PRO A 671 26.90 -27.11 -2.28
CA PRO A 671 28.26 -27.64 -2.49
C PRO A 671 28.77 -28.28 -1.20
N GLU A 672 29.66 -29.27 -1.30
CA GLU A 672 30.24 -29.87 -0.11
C GLU A 672 31.19 -28.89 0.59
N PRO A 673 30.98 -28.58 1.89
CA PRO A 673 31.83 -27.65 2.62
C PRO A 673 32.95 -28.36 3.41
N SER A 674 34.03 -27.63 3.67
CA SER A 674 34.85 -27.90 4.85
C SER A 674 34.08 -27.50 6.11
N VAL A 675 34.14 -28.34 7.15
CA VAL A 675 33.33 -28.18 8.36
C VAL A 675 34.24 -28.14 9.57
N GLU A 676 34.18 -27.04 10.30
CA GLU A 676 34.77 -26.89 11.63
C GLU A 676 33.65 -26.89 12.67
N SER A 677 33.85 -27.55 13.80
CA SER A 677 32.86 -27.59 14.88
C SER A 677 33.48 -27.33 16.24
N SER A 678 32.73 -26.67 17.10
CA SER A 678 33.14 -26.24 18.44
C SER A 678 31.97 -26.33 19.43
N ASN A 679 32.25 -26.19 20.73
CA ASN A 679 31.23 -26.24 21.80
C ASN A 679 30.32 -27.48 21.75
N ILE A 680 30.90 -28.63 21.39
CA ILE A 680 30.14 -29.86 21.15
C ILE A 680 29.75 -30.50 22.48
N ARG A 681 28.46 -30.81 22.63
CA ARG A 681 27.92 -31.51 23.80
C ARG A 681 26.86 -32.53 23.39
N GLY A 682 26.85 -33.67 24.09
CA GLY A 682 25.75 -34.63 24.02
C GLY A 682 24.64 -34.22 24.97
N VAL A 683 23.43 -34.05 24.45
CA VAL A 683 22.25 -33.68 25.25
C VAL A 683 21.25 -34.84 25.25
N PRO A 684 20.88 -35.41 26.41
CA PRO A 684 19.91 -36.49 26.50
C PRO A 684 18.59 -36.15 25.79
N GLY A 685 18.09 -37.09 24.97
CA GLY A 685 16.85 -36.93 24.20
C GLY A 685 16.92 -35.99 22.98
N ILE A 686 17.97 -35.16 22.86
CA ILE A 686 18.14 -34.20 21.76
C ILE A 686 19.20 -34.68 20.77
N GLY A 687 20.35 -35.11 21.30
CA GLY A 687 21.48 -35.65 20.56
C GLY A 687 22.74 -34.78 20.64
N LEU A 688 23.62 -34.87 19.65
CA LEU A 688 24.79 -34.00 19.57
C LEU A 688 24.37 -32.58 19.18
N VAL A 689 24.87 -31.62 19.95
CA VAL A 689 24.66 -30.19 19.76
C VAL A 689 26.02 -29.51 19.68
N GLY A 690 26.19 -28.55 18.78
CA GLY A 690 27.43 -27.77 18.71
C GLY A 690 27.32 -26.57 17.77
N ASP A 691 28.37 -25.76 17.76
CA ASP A 691 28.54 -24.65 16.84
C ASP A 691 29.32 -25.12 15.62
N VAL A 692 28.94 -24.61 14.44
CA VAL A 692 29.47 -25.06 13.15
C VAL A 692 29.89 -23.89 12.29
N THR A 693 31.09 -23.98 11.72
CA THR A 693 31.56 -23.11 10.65
C THR A 693 31.68 -23.92 9.35
N LEU A 694 31.10 -23.40 8.28
CA LEU A 694 31.14 -23.96 6.93
C LEU A 694 31.99 -23.07 6.03
N CYS A 695 32.94 -23.69 5.34
CA CYS A 695 33.73 -23.04 4.31
C CYS A 695 33.46 -23.72 2.96
N PHE A 696 32.88 -22.98 2.03
CA PHE A 696 32.60 -23.43 0.66
C PHE A 696 33.67 -22.93 -0.32
N GLU A 697 34.02 -23.76 -1.30
CA GLU A 697 34.96 -23.37 -2.35
C GLU A 697 34.48 -22.18 -3.17
N ARG A 698 33.15 -22.07 -3.36
CA ARG A 698 32.46 -21.00 -4.08
C ARG A 698 31.45 -20.30 -3.18
N SER A 699 31.15 -19.05 -3.50
CA SER A 699 30.15 -18.28 -2.73
C SER A 699 28.76 -18.92 -2.85
N VAL A 700 28.10 -19.09 -1.71
CA VAL A 700 26.76 -19.68 -1.58
C VAL A 700 25.82 -18.62 -1.03
N ALA A 701 24.64 -18.47 -1.63
CA ALA A 701 23.58 -17.58 -1.15
C ALA A 701 22.95 -18.13 0.13
N GLY A 702 22.56 -17.31 1.09
CA GLY A 702 21.69 -17.68 2.20
C GLY A 702 20.21 -17.81 1.79
N PRO A 703 19.30 -18.12 2.74
CA PRO A 703 19.56 -18.48 4.13
C PRO A 703 20.16 -19.88 4.25
N LEU A 704 20.96 -20.09 5.29
CA LEU A 704 21.44 -21.40 5.70
C LEU A 704 20.82 -21.74 7.06
N LEU A 705 19.90 -22.71 7.04
CA LEU A 705 19.19 -23.17 8.22
C LEU A 705 19.17 -24.71 8.22
N LEU A 706 20.06 -25.31 9.01
CA LEU A 706 20.35 -26.75 8.97
C LEU A 706 20.02 -27.42 10.31
N GLY A 707 19.98 -28.75 10.30
CA GLY A 707 19.84 -29.54 11.53
C GLY A 707 18.39 -29.78 11.96
N ARG A 708 18.25 -30.51 13.07
CA ARG A 708 16.97 -31.05 13.55
C ARG A 708 16.01 -30.00 14.07
N THR A 709 16.53 -28.91 14.62
CA THR A 709 15.78 -27.89 15.36
C THR A 709 15.50 -26.62 14.57
N ARG A 710 15.75 -26.61 13.24
CA ARG A 710 15.44 -25.47 12.36
C ARG A 710 14.00 -24.96 12.40
N TYR A 711 13.08 -25.85 12.74
CA TYR A 711 11.66 -25.52 12.89
C TYR A 711 11.34 -24.82 14.23
N PHE A 712 12.34 -24.70 15.10
CA PHE A 712 12.26 -24.14 16.45
C PHE A 712 13.38 -23.12 16.73
N GLY A 713 14.01 -22.56 15.69
CA GLY A 713 15.06 -21.54 15.83
C GLY A 713 16.51 -22.04 15.83
N GLY A 714 16.76 -23.35 15.81
CA GLY A 714 18.13 -23.90 15.86
C GLY A 714 18.82 -24.00 14.49
N GLY A 715 20.16 -24.05 14.49
CA GLY A 715 20.99 -24.24 13.30
C GLY A 715 20.90 -23.13 12.25
N LEU A 716 20.70 -21.89 12.69
CA LEU A 716 20.76 -20.69 11.85
C LEU A 716 22.22 -20.27 11.66
N PHE A 717 22.62 -20.03 10.41
CA PHE A 717 23.96 -19.58 10.06
C PHE A 717 23.94 -18.14 9.56
N GLN A 718 24.99 -17.40 9.90
CA GLN A 718 25.29 -16.06 9.46
C GLN A 718 26.62 -16.04 8.71
N ARG A 719 26.77 -15.12 7.75
CA ARG A 719 28.05 -14.90 7.08
C ARG A 719 29.13 -14.52 8.11
N ALA A 720 30.28 -15.17 8.03
CA ALA A 720 31.48 -14.73 8.75
C ALA A 720 32.34 -13.88 7.81
N VAL A 721 33.02 -12.87 8.36
CA VAL A 721 34.00 -12.07 7.61
C VAL A 721 35.16 -12.99 7.21
N GLU A 722 35.56 -12.98 5.93
CA GLU A 722 36.79 -13.63 5.47
C GLU A 722 37.97 -13.01 6.24
N PHE A 723 38.45 -13.67 7.30
CA PHE A 723 39.82 -13.46 7.70
C PHE A 723 40.68 -13.95 6.53
N LYS A 724 41.54 -13.06 6.00
CA LYS A 724 42.63 -13.47 5.12
C LYS A 724 43.45 -14.52 5.87
N CYS A 725 43.17 -15.80 5.62
CA CYS A 725 44.18 -16.83 5.81
C CYS A 725 45.20 -16.64 4.69
N CYS A 726 46.45 -16.41 5.10
CA CYS A 726 47.63 -16.26 4.25
C CYS A 726 47.80 -17.41 3.25
#